data_AF-Q7Z403-F1
#
_entry.id   AF-Q7Z403-F1
#
_cell.length_a   1.000
_cell.length_b   1.000
_cell.length_c   1.000
_cell.angle_alpha   90.00
_cell.angle_beta   90.00
_cell.angle_gamma   90.00
#
_symmetry.space_group_name_H-M   'P 1'
#
loop_
_entity.id
_entity.type
_entity.pdbx_description
1 polymer ?
#
loop_
_entity_poly.entity_id
_entity_poly.type
_entity_poly.pdbx_seq_one_letter_code
_entity_poly.pdbx_strand_id
1 'polypeptide(L)'
;MAQPLAFILDVPETPGDQGQGPSPYDESEVHDSFQQLIQEQSQCTAQEGLELQQREREVTGSSQQTLWRPEGTQSTATLRILASMPSRTIGRSRGAIISQYYNRTVQLRCRSSRPLLGNFVRSAWPSLRLYDLELDPTALEEEEKQSLLVKELQSLAVAQRDHMLRGMPLSLAEKRSLREKSRTPRGKWRGQPGSGGVCSCCGRLRYACVLALHSLGLALLSALQALMPWRYALKRIGGQFGSSVLSYFLFLKTLLAFNALLLLLLVAFIMGPQVAFPPALPGPAPVCTGLELLTGAGCFTHTVMYYGHYSNATLNQPCGSPLDGSQCTPRVGGLPYNMPLAYLSTVGVSFFITCITLVYSMAHSFGESYRVGSTSGIHAITVFCSWDYKVTQKRASRLQQDNIRTRLKELLAEWQLRHSPRSVCGRLRQAAVLGLVWLLCLGTALGCAVAVHVFSEFMIQSPEAAGQEAVLLVLPLVVGLLNLGAPYLCRVLAALEPHDSPVLEVYVAICRNLILKLAILGTLCYHWLGRRVGVLQGQCWEDFVGQELYRFLVMDFVLMLLDTLFGELVWRIISEKKLKRRRKPEFDIARNVLELIYGQTLTWLGVLFSPLLPAVQIIKLLLVFYVKKTSLLANCQAPRRPWLASHMSTVFLTLLCFPAFLGAAVFLCYAVWQVKPSSTCGPFRTLDTMYEAGRVWVRHLEAAGPRVSWLPWVHRYLMENTFFVFLVSALLLAVIYLNIQVVRGQRKVICLLKEQISNEGEDKIFLINKLHSIYERKEREERSRVGTTEEAAAPPALLTDEQDA
;
A
#
# COMPACT_ATOMS: atom_id res chain seq x y z
N MET A 1 -36.15 42.46 -39.79
CA MET A 1 -35.26 41.53 -39.06
C MET A 1 -33.99 41.39 -39.88
N ALA A 2 -32.85 41.90 -39.40
CA ALA A 2 -31.64 42.03 -40.19
C ALA A 2 -31.01 40.65 -40.48
N GLN A 3 -31.02 40.23 -41.75
CA GLN A 3 -30.30 39.08 -42.26
C GLN A 3 -28.85 39.47 -42.60
N PRO A 4 -27.82 38.67 -42.25
CA PRO A 4 -26.46 38.91 -42.72
C PRO A 4 -26.31 38.41 -44.15
N LEU A 5 -25.89 39.31 -45.04
CA LEU A 5 -25.47 39.03 -46.42
C LEU A 5 -24.24 38.12 -46.43
N ALA A 6 -24.35 36.98 -47.11
CA ALA A 6 -23.21 36.12 -47.44
C ALA A 6 -22.44 36.76 -48.59
N PHE A 7 -21.25 37.28 -48.29
CA PHE A 7 -20.31 37.78 -49.30
C PHE A 7 -19.58 36.59 -49.92
N ILE A 8 -20.00 36.18 -51.11
CA ILE A 8 -19.32 35.19 -51.94
C ILE A 8 -18.24 35.94 -52.69
N LEU A 9 -16.97 35.66 -52.38
CA LEU A 9 -15.84 36.19 -53.12
C LEU A 9 -15.34 35.10 -54.08
N ASP A 10 -15.80 35.19 -55.33
CA ASP A 10 -15.25 34.42 -56.45
C ASP A 10 -13.82 34.88 -56.74
N VAL A 11 -12.84 34.01 -56.52
CA VAL A 11 -11.47 34.22 -57.01
C VAL A 11 -11.32 33.41 -58.29
N PRO A 12 -11.15 34.05 -59.46
CA PRO A 12 -11.16 33.39 -60.76
C PRO A 12 -9.93 32.51 -60.97
N GLU A 13 -10.16 31.29 -61.47
CA GLU A 13 -9.14 30.32 -61.86
C GLU A 13 -8.37 30.83 -63.10
N THR A 14 -7.17 31.37 -62.90
CA THR A 14 -6.22 31.57 -64.01
C THR A 14 -5.46 30.26 -64.28
N PRO A 15 -5.50 29.75 -65.53
CA PRO A 15 -4.89 28.47 -65.88
C PRO A 15 -3.39 28.63 -66.14
N GLY A 16 -2.60 27.73 -65.54
CA GLY A 16 -1.22 27.47 -65.93
C GLY A 16 -0.16 28.29 -65.19
N ASP A 17 0.32 27.78 -64.05
CA ASP A 17 1.76 27.51 -63.93
C ASP A 17 1.99 26.43 -62.87
N GLN A 18 2.58 25.32 -63.31
CA GLN A 18 2.93 24.16 -62.51
C GLN A 18 4.28 24.43 -61.84
N GLY A 19 4.32 24.37 -60.50
CA GLY A 19 5.59 24.23 -59.77
C GLY A 19 5.91 25.35 -58.79
N GLN A 20 5.14 25.46 -57.70
CA GLN A 20 5.63 26.06 -56.47
C GLN A 20 5.40 25.11 -55.30
N GLY A 21 6.44 24.99 -54.49
CA GLY A 21 6.70 23.88 -53.58
C GLY A 21 5.68 23.72 -52.46
N PRO A 22 5.73 22.55 -51.79
CA PRO A 22 4.67 22.10 -50.90
C PRO A 22 4.56 23.02 -49.68
N SER A 23 3.34 23.50 -49.46
CA SER A 23 2.93 24.23 -48.27
C SER A 23 2.90 23.27 -47.07
N PRO A 24 3.33 23.66 -45.86
CA PRO A 24 3.53 22.76 -44.71
C PRO A 24 2.22 22.28 -44.04
N TYR A 25 1.11 22.25 -44.77
CA TYR A 25 -0.18 21.76 -44.31
C TYR A 25 -0.60 20.42 -44.94
N ASP A 26 0.29 19.75 -45.66
CA ASP A 26 0.00 18.41 -46.20
C ASP A 26 0.03 17.34 -45.09
N GLU A 27 -1.07 17.25 -44.34
CA GLU A 27 -1.40 16.15 -43.43
C GLU A 27 -1.40 14.78 -44.15
N SER A 28 -1.45 14.76 -45.49
CA SER A 28 -1.43 13.57 -46.34
C SER A 28 -0.17 12.72 -46.19
N GLU A 29 1.05 13.30 -46.16
CA GLU A 29 2.29 12.52 -46.16
C GLU A 29 2.56 11.83 -44.81
N VAL A 30 2.24 12.48 -43.70
CA VAL A 30 2.31 11.86 -42.35
C VAL A 30 1.32 10.70 -42.25
N HIS A 31 0.22 10.76 -43.01
CA HIS A 31 -0.81 9.73 -43.06
C HIS A 31 -0.45 8.57 -43.99
N ASP A 32 0.24 8.82 -45.11
CA ASP A 32 0.74 7.75 -46.00
C ASP A 32 1.73 6.85 -45.28
N SER A 33 2.61 7.40 -44.44
CA SER A 33 3.52 6.62 -43.59
C SER A 33 2.78 5.73 -42.58
N PHE A 34 1.69 6.23 -41.98
CA PHE A 34 0.84 5.44 -41.07
C PHE A 34 0.03 4.37 -41.81
N GLN A 35 -0.45 4.68 -43.02
CA GLN A 35 -1.11 3.72 -43.90
C GLN A 35 -0.16 2.60 -44.29
N GLN A 36 1.07 2.92 -44.72
CA GLN A 36 2.11 1.91 -45.00
C GLN A 36 2.38 1.03 -43.78
N LEU A 37 2.48 1.59 -42.57
CA LEU A 37 2.70 0.82 -41.33
C LEU A 37 1.55 -0.13 -40.99
N ILE A 38 0.29 0.30 -41.17
CA ILE A 38 -0.88 -0.56 -40.97
C ILE A 38 -0.93 -1.63 -42.07
N GLN A 39 -0.59 -1.26 -43.30
CA GLN A 39 -0.54 -2.19 -44.43
C GLN A 39 0.56 -3.23 -44.23
N GLU A 40 1.75 -2.83 -43.79
CA GLU A 40 2.86 -3.71 -43.40
C GLU A 40 2.48 -4.61 -42.23
N GLN A 41 1.85 -4.09 -41.17
CA GLN A 41 1.38 -4.95 -40.08
C GLN A 41 0.30 -5.91 -40.54
N SER A 42 -0.63 -5.46 -41.39
CA SER A 42 -1.69 -6.30 -41.94
C SER A 42 -1.12 -7.40 -42.85
N GLN A 43 -0.11 -7.08 -43.66
CA GLN A 43 0.64 -8.03 -44.47
C GLN A 43 1.42 -9.00 -43.60
N CYS A 44 2.04 -8.53 -42.51
CA CYS A 44 2.77 -9.38 -41.57
C CYS A 44 1.80 -10.33 -40.83
N THR A 45 0.62 -9.86 -40.39
CA THR A 45 -0.42 -10.74 -39.83
C THR A 45 -1.05 -11.67 -40.87
N ALA A 46 -1.16 -11.24 -42.14
CA ALA A 46 -1.63 -12.10 -43.23
C ALA A 46 -0.60 -13.19 -43.54
N GLN A 47 0.69 -12.86 -43.46
CA GLN A 47 1.81 -13.78 -43.65
C GLN A 47 1.93 -14.76 -42.47
N GLU A 48 1.78 -14.29 -41.22
CA GLU A 48 1.67 -15.16 -40.03
C GLU A 48 0.40 -16.03 -40.07
N GLY A 49 -0.72 -15.49 -40.57
CA GLY A 49 -1.96 -16.24 -40.80
C GLY A 49 -1.81 -17.32 -41.87
N LEU A 50 -1.05 -17.04 -42.95
CA LEU A 50 -0.69 -18.01 -43.98
C LEU A 50 0.26 -19.08 -43.45
N GLU A 51 1.23 -18.74 -42.59
CA GLU A 51 2.11 -19.72 -41.93
C GLU A 51 1.34 -20.62 -40.95
N LEU A 52 0.40 -20.06 -40.18
CA LEU A 52 -0.49 -20.82 -39.31
C LEU A 52 -1.44 -21.71 -40.10
N GLN A 53 -1.97 -21.22 -41.22
CA GLN A 53 -2.86 -22.00 -42.10
C GLN A 53 -2.10 -23.09 -42.88
N GLN A 54 -0.83 -22.86 -43.25
CA GLN A 54 0.05 -23.91 -43.77
C GLN A 54 0.30 -24.99 -42.72
N ARG A 55 0.50 -24.59 -41.46
CA ARG A 55 0.71 -25.54 -40.35
C ARG A 55 -0.55 -26.33 -39.98
N GLU A 56 -1.74 -25.74 -40.11
CA GLU A 56 -3.02 -26.44 -39.95
C GLU A 56 -3.33 -27.35 -41.15
N ARG A 57 -2.95 -26.95 -42.38
CA ARG A 57 -3.08 -27.79 -43.58
C ARG A 57 -2.19 -29.03 -43.56
N GLU A 58 -1.04 -28.99 -42.88
CA GLU A 58 -0.19 -30.17 -42.72
C GLU A 58 -0.80 -31.26 -41.82
N VAL A 59 -1.79 -30.92 -40.97
CA VAL A 59 -2.29 -31.87 -39.96
C VAL A 59 -3.64 -32.50 -40.32
N THR A 60 -4.44 -31.93 -41.21
CA THR A 60 -5.75 -32.55 -41.53
C THR A 60 -6.23 -32.21 -42.93
N GLY A 61 -6.17 -33.22 -43.80
CA GLY A 61 -6.77 -33.18 -45.13
C GLY A 61 -8.28 -33.34 -45.08
N SER A 62 -8.93 -32.65 -46.01
CA SER A 62 -10.33 -32.78 -46.45
C SER A 62 -11.41 -32.01 -45.69
N SER A 63 -12.31 -31.46 -46.51
CA SER A 63 -13.63 -30.87 -46.24
C SER A 63 -13.72 -29.44 -45.64
N GLN A 64 -13.85 -28.49 -46.57
CA GLN A 64 -14.79 -27.35 -46.55
C GLN A 64 -15.11 -26.72 -45.18
N GLN A 65 -14.37 -25.67 -44.82
CA GLN A 65 -14.89 -24.64 -43.92
C GLN A 65 -14.75 -23.26 -44.57
N THR A 66 -15.93 -22.67 -44.73
CA THR A 66 -16.29 -21.29 -45.02
C THR A 66 -15.18 -20.28 -44.76
N LEU A 67 -14.78 -19.62 -45.85
CA LEU A 67 -13.96 -18.43 -45.90
C LEU A 67 -14.50 -17.37 -44.93
N TRP A 68 -13.88 -17.25 -43.76
CA TRP A 68 -14.02 -16.07 -42.90
C TRP A 68 -13.41 -14.89 -43.65
N ARG A 69 -14.23 -14.24 -44.48
CA ARG A 69 -13.92 -12.91 -45.00
C ARG A 69 -13.74 -12.02 -43.76
N PRO A 70 -12.60 -11.32 -43.58
CA PRO A 70 -12.44 -10.43 -42.45
C PRO A 70 -13.49 -9.32 -42.60
N GLU A 71 -14.56 -9.44 -41.84
CA GLU A 71 -15.56 -8.38 -41.71
C GLU A 71 -14.85 -7.12 -41.21
N GLY A 72 -14.89 -6.07 -42.04
CA GLY A 72 -14.53 -4.72 -41.64
C GLY A 72 -13.05 -4.37 -41.76
N THR A 73 -12.57 -4.17 -42.99
CA THR A 73 -11.49 -3.19 -43.22
C THR A 73 -12.05 -1.82 -42.80
N GLN A 74 -11.85 -1.43 -41.55
CA GLN A 74 -12.32 -0.15 -41.04
C GLN A 74 -11.72 0.96 -41.91
N SER A 75 -12.57 1.85 -42.44
CA SER A 75 -12.11 2.98 -43.26
C SER A 75 -10.99 3.75 -42.54
N THR A 76 -9.91 4.11 -43.25
CA THR A 76 -8.75 4.84 -42.68
C THR A 76 -9.18 6.12 -41.96
N ALA A 77 -10.29 6.71 -42.36
CA ALA A 77 -10.84 7.89 -41.73
C ALA A 77 -11.60 7.59 -40.42
N THR A 78 -12.22 6.41 -40.28
CA THR A 78 -12.73 5.90 -38.98
C THR A 78 -11.59 5.72 -37.98
N LEU A 79 -10.47 5.13 -38.42
CA LEU A 79 -9.28 4.98 -37.57
C LEU A 79 -8.67 6.34 -37.16
N ARG A 80 -8.67 7.33 -38.07
CA ARG A 80 -8.24 8.71 -37.77
C ARG A 80 -9.09 9.38 -36.69
N ILE A 81 -10.42 9.27 -36.78
CA ILE A 81 -11.33 9.84 -35.77
C ILE A 81 -11.23 9.08 -34.44
N LEU A 82 -11.10 7.75 -34.48
CA LEU A 82 -10.88 6.93 -33.29
C LEU A 82 -9.58 7.29 -32.56
N ALA A 83 -8.52 7.61 -33.30
CA ALA A 83 -7.23 8.04 -32.74
C ALA A 83 -7.31 9.45 -32.12
N SER A 84 -8.19 10.32 -32.64
CA SER A 84 -8.41 11.67 -32.11
C SER A 84 -9.41 11.71 -30.94
N MET A 85 -10.28 10.70 -30.80
CA MET A 85 -11.18 10.58 -29.65
C MET A 85 -10.38 10.49 -28.34
N PRO A 86 -10.70 11.31 -27.31
CA PRO A 86 -10.03 11.22 -26.02
C PRO A 86 -10.34 9.86 -25.38
N SER A 87 -9.38 8.94 -25.46
CA SER A 87 -9.42 7.69 -24.69
C SER A 87 -8.96 7.95 -23.25
N ARG A 88 -9.44 7.11 -22.32
CA ARG A 88 -9.39 7.28 -20.86
C ARG A 88 -8.01 7.55 -20.25
N THR A 89 -6.92 7.44 -21.01
CA THR A 89 -5.55 7.50 -20.50
C THR A 89 -4.57 8.32 -21.36
N ILE A 90 -5.02 9.01 -22.42
CA ILE A 90 -4.10 9.66 -23.38
C ILE A 90 -3.32 10.86 -22.83
N GLY A 91 -3.76 11.48 -21.73
CA GLY A 91 -2.93 12.49 -21.04
C GLY A 91 -1.52 11.96 -20.68
N ARG A 92 -1.34 10.63 -20.58
CA ARG A 92 -0.04 9.97 -20.37
C ARG A 92 0.57 9.30 -21.60
N SER A 93 -0.20 8.89 -22.61
CA SER A 93 0.33 8.10 -23.75
C SER A 93 0.75 8.91 -24.97
N ARG A 94 0.26 10.15 -25.18
CA ARG A 94 0.76 11.03 -26.26
C ARG A 94 2.29 11.17 -26.21
N GLY A 95 2.85 11.33 -25.01
CA GLY A 95 4.30 11.37 -24.82
C GLY A 95 5.01 10.02 -25.04
N ALA A 96 4.36 8.90 -24.74
CA ALA A 96 4.94 7.57 -24.92
C ALA A 96 4.99 7.16 -26.40
N ILE A 97 3.93 7.45 -27.17
CA ILE A 97 3.82 7.13 -28.60
C ILE A 97 4.84 7.97 -29.38
N ILE A 98 4.92 9.29 -29.12
CA ILE A 98 5.93 10.16 -29.75
C ILE A 98 7.35 9.69 -29.37
N SER A 99 7.59 9.26 -28.12
CA SER A 99 8.91 8.74 -27.72
C SER A 99 9.28 7.41 -28.39
N GLN A 100 8.32 6.57 -28.77
CA GLN A 100 8.59 5.34 -29.50
C GLN A 100 8.93 5.62 -30.95
N TYR A 101 8.17 6.51 -31.61
CA TYR A 101 8.47 6.95 -32.96
C TYR A 101 9.89 7.54 -33.01
N TYR A 102 10.21 8.41 -32.05
CA TYR A 102 11.53 9.05 -31.94
C TYR A 102 12.67 8.08 -31.57
N ASN A 103 12.44 7.13 -30.64
CA ASN A 103 13.45 6.11 -30.33
C ASN A 103 13.72 5.16 -31.50
N ARG A 104 12.71 4.88 -32.35
CA ARG A 104 12.86 4.02 -33.51
C ARG A 104 13.68 4.71 -34.60
N THR A 105 13.45 5.99 -34.87
CA THR A 105 14.32 6.80 -35.75
C THR A 105 15.74 6.90 -35.21
N VAL A 106 15.94 7.02 -33.89
CA VAL A 106 17.28 6.98 -33.28
C VAL A 106 17.95 5.61 -33.41
N GLN A 107 17.23 4.49 -33.29
CA GLN A 107 17.80 3.16 -33.53
C GLN A 107 18.25 2.96 -34.98
N LEU A 108 17.50 3.53 -35.94
CA LEU A 108 17.92 3.60 -37.34
C LEU A 108 19.21 4.45 -37.47
N ARG A 109 19.28 5.58 -36.75
CA ARG A 109 20.45 6.47 -36.70
C ARG A 109 21.70 5.84 -36.04
N CYS A 110 21.54 4.96 -35.04
CA CYS A 110 22.67 4.25 -34.41
C CYS A 110 23.23 3.11 -35.28
N ARG A 111 22.44 2.57 -36.22
CA ARG A 111 22.94 1.56 -37.15
C ARG A 111 23.82 2.14 -38.26
N SER A 112 23.79 3.45 -38.49
CA SER A 112 24.65 4.09 -39.51
C SER A 112 26.02 4.55 -38.99
N SER A 113 26.34 4.36 -37.69
CA SER A 113 27.66 4.74 -37.17
C SER A 113 28.66 3.57 -37.18
N ARG A 114 29.58 3.64 -38.17
CA ARG A 114 30.88 2.97 -38.36
C ARG A 114 30.91 1.70 -39.24
N PRO A 115 31.53 1.80 -40.43
CA PRO A 115 31.95 0.66 -41.22
C PRO A 115 33.34 0.17 -40.77
N LEU A 116 33.53 -1.15 -40.72
CA LEU A 116 34.84 -1.78 -40.74
C LEU A 116 34.84 -2.88 -41.79
N LEU A 117 35.81 -2.74 -42.70
CA LEU A 117 36.20 -3.64 -43.77
C LEU A 117 36.23 -5.12 -43.36
N GLY A 118 35.87 -5.99 -44.30
CA GLY A 118 36.57 -7.27 -44.45
C GLY A 118 35.70 -8.50 -44.65
N ASN A 119 35.64 -8.94 -45.90
CA ASN A 119 35.79 -10.35 -46.31
C ASN A 119 34.61 -11.34 -46.16
N PHE A 120 34.03 -11.62 -47.35
CA PHE A 120 33.68 -12.93 -47.93
C PHE A 120 32.50 -13.78 -47.37
N VAL A 121 31.57 -14.02 -48.32
CA VAL A 121 31.07 -15.34 -48.81
C VAL A 121 29.80 -15.99 -48.22
N ARG A 122 28.89 -16.27 -49.20
CA ARG A 122 27.82 -17.29 -49.34
C ARG A 122 27.13 -17.79 -48.08
N SER A 123 25.86 -17.43 -47.93
CA SER A 123 24.71 -18.24 -48.36
C SER A 123 23.42 -17.72 -47.70
N ALA A 124 22.34 -17.73 -48.48
CA ALA A 124 20.97 -17.38 -48.11
C ALA A 124 20.79 -15.96 -47.52
N TRP A 125 20.28 -15.04 -48.34
CA TRP A 125 19.07 -14.24 -48.13
C TRP A 125 18.89 -13.35 -49.38
N PRO A 126 17.66 -13.17 -49.89
CA PRO A 126 17.45 -12.56 -51.19
C PRO A 126 17.91 -11.11 -51.17
N SER A 127 18.69 -10.75 -52.18
CA SER A 127 19.16 -9.41 -52.46
C SER A 127 17.97 -8.47 -52.69
N LEU A 128 17.61 -7.64 -51.70
CA LEU A 128 16.90 -6.40 -52.01
C LEU A 128 17.92 -5.40 -52.55
N ARG A 129 17.77 -5.11 -53.84
CA ARG A 129 18.54 -4.09 -54.56
C ARG A 129 18.48 -2.77 -53.80
N LEU A 130 19.67 -2.29 -53.47
CA LEU A 130 20.12 -0.91 -53.61
C LEU A 130 19.06 0.00 -54.26
N TYR A 131 18.19 0.58 -53.43
CA TYR A 131 17.60 1.87 -53.76
C TYR A 131 18.66 2.89 -53.37
N ASP A 132 19.09 3.67 -54.36
CA ASP A 132 20.10 4.68 -54.23
C ASP A 132 19.77 5.61 -53.05
N LEU A 133 20.67 5.58 -52.07
CA LEU A 133 20.66 6.40 -50.87
C LEU A 133 21.14 7.83 -51.23
N GLU A 134 20.58 8.41 -52.30
CA GLU A 134 20.82 9.79 -52.69
C GLU A 134 19.82 10.68 -51.95
N LEU A 135 20.32 11.39 -50.93
CA LEU A 135 19.65 12.46 -50.19
C LEU A 135 18.23 12.13 -49.71
N ASP A 136 18.14 11.41 -48.59
CA ASP A 136 16.89 11.15 -47.85
C ASP A 136 16.15 12.50 -47.57
N PRO A 137 15.01 12.80 -48.24
CA PRO A 137 14.26 14.06 -48.05
C PRO A 137 13.77 14.21 -46.60
N THR A 138 13.67 13.08 -45.88
CA THR A 138 13.31 12.98 -44.48
C THR A 138 14.24 13.78 -43.55
N ALA A 139 15.54 13.89 -43.86
CA ALA A 139 16.48 14.66 -43.05
C ALA A 139 16.29 16.18 -43.23
N LEU A 140 16.02 16.62 -44.46
CA LEU A 140 15.71 18.03 -44.77
C LEU A 140 14.38 18.45 -44.12
N GLU A 141 13.35 17.60 -44.20
CA GLU A 141 12.09 17.81 -43.50
C GLU A 141 12.27 17.89 -41.97
N GLU A 142 13.12 17.02 -41.38
CA GLU A 142 13.41 17.05 -39.95
C GLU A 142 14.08 18.36 -39.53
N GLU A 143 15.03 18.87 -40.32
CA GLU A 143 15.67 20.16 -40.08
C GLU A 143 14.68 21.32 -40.22
N GLU A 144 13.79 21.28 -41.20
CA GLU A 144 12.76 22.29 -41.40
C GLU A 144 11.75 22.30 -40.23
N LYS A 145 11.24 21.13 -39.82
CA LYS A 145 10.37 20.96 -38.65
C LYS A 145 11.05 21.46 -37.37
N GLN A 146 12.35 21.17 -37.18
CA GLN A 146 13.11 21.72 -36.06
C GLN A 146 13.23 23.24 -36.14
N SER A 147 13.44 23.80 -37.33
CA SER A 147 13.57 25.25 -37.53
C SER A 147 12.25 25.98 -37.23
N LEU A 148 11.11 25.43 -37.67
CA LEU A 148 9.76 25.92 -37.39
C LEU A 148 9.46 25.88 -35.90
N LEU A 149 9.77 24.75 -35.24
CA LEU A 149 9.58 24.60 -33.80
C LEU A 149 10.48 25.57 -33.01
N VAL A 150 11.71 25.82 -33.46
CA VAL A 150 12.57 26.86 -32.86
C VAL A 150 11.96 28.25 -33.05
N LYS A 151 11.38 28.54 -34.22
CA LYS A 151 10.71 29.82 -34.52
C LYS A 151 9.45 30.03 -33.68
N GLU A 152 8.62 29.00 -33.48
CA GLU A 152 7.49 29.03 -32.54
C GLU A 152 7.94 29.20 -31.09
N LEU A 153 8.99 28.50 -30.67
CA LEU A 153 9.55 28.70 -29.34
C LEU A 153 10.06 30.13 -29.18
N GLN A 154 10.65 30.73 -30.23
CA GLN A 154 11.12 32.12 -30.22
C GLN A 154 9.97 33.13 -30.05
N SER A 155 8.77 32.89 -30.60
CA SER A 155 7.62 33.77 -30.45
C SER A 155 7.01 33.76 -29.04
N LEU A 156 7.21 32.68 -28.29
CA LEU A 156 6.73 32.53 -26.91
C LEU A 156 7.60 33.29 -25.89
N ALA A 157 6.95 33.79 -24.83
CA ALA A 157 7.63 34.34 -23.66
C ALA A 157 8.51 33.27 -22.97
N VAL A 158 9.63 33.69 -22.36
CA VAL A 158 10.64 32.78 -21.80
C VAL A 158 10.06 31.74 -20.82
N ALA A 159 9.13 32.14 -19.95
CA ALA A 159 8.49 31.24 -18.99
C ALA A 159 7.57 30.20 -19.66
N GLN A 160 6.79 30.62 -20.67
CA GLN A 160 5.92 29.73 -21.44
C GLN A 160 6.73 28.74 -22.27
N ARG A 161 7.81 29.20 -22.90
CA ARG A 161 8.77 28.37 -23.63
C ARG A 161 9.34 27.25 -22.76
N ASP A 162 9.77 27.58 -21.53
CA ASP A 162 10.31 26.59 -20.59
C ASP A 162 9.24 25.61 -20.09
N HIS A 163 8.00 26.07 -19.88
CA HIS A 163 6.89 25.21 -19.50
C HIS A 163 6.54 24.22 -20.62
N MET A 164 6.43 24.71 -21.86
CA MET A 164 6.16 23.91 -23.05
C MET A 164 7.27 22.87 -23.31
N LEU A 165 8.55 23.27 -23.23
CA LEU A 165 9.69 22.35 -23.36
C LEU A 165 9.76 21.30 -22.23
N ARG A 166 9.30 21.63 -21.01
CA ARG A 166 9.19 20.63 -19.92
C ARG A 166 8.12 19.60 -20.23
N GLY A 167 6.97 20.04 -20.77
CA GLY A 167 5.86 19.18 -21.19
C GLY A 167 6.13 18.34 -22.44
N MET A 168 7.04 18.78 -23.32
CA MET A 168 7.40 18.02 -24.54
C MET A 168 8.05 16.66 -24.21
N PRO A 169 7.73 15.57 -24.93
CA PRO A 169 8.27 14.22 -24.70
C PRO A 169 9.65 13.99 -25.35
N LEU A 170 10.55 14.98 -25.30
CA LEU A 170 11.89 14.92 -25.90
C LEU A 170 12.97 14.48 -24.92
N SER A 171 14.11 14.01 -25.43
CA SER A 171 15.26 13.69 -24.58
C SER A 171 15.78 14.95 -23.86
N LEU A 172 16.44 14.77 -22.70
CA LEU A 172 17.03 15.91 -21.99
C LEU A 172 18.09 16.63 -22.84
N ALA A 173 18.78 15.91 -23.73
CA ALA A 173 19.78 16.48 -24.64
C ALA A 173 19.11 17.38 -25.70
N GLU A 174 18.02 16.94 -26.31
CA GLU A 174 17.28 17.75 -27.30
C GLU A 174 16.57 18.93 -26.66
N LYS A 175 15.98 18.75 -25.47
CA LYS A 175 15.42 19.87 -24.71
C LYS A 175 16.48 20.94 -24.45
N ARG A 176 17.73 20.54 -24.19
CA ARG A 176 18.85 21.49 -24.05
C ARG A 176 19.22 22.14 -25.39
N SER A 177 19.33 21.37 -26.47
CA SER A 177 19.62 21.87 -27.82
C SER A 177 18.56 22.86 -28.31
N LEU A 178 17.27 22.55 -28.18
CA LEU A 178 16.16 23.45 -28.52
C LEU A 178 16.12 24.70 -27.64
N ARG A 179 16.45 24.58 -26.34
CA ARG A 179 16.62 25.76 -25.47
C ARG A 179 17.75 26.65 -25.93
N GLU A 180 18.83 26.08 -26.43
CA GLU A 180 19.97 26.82 -26.95
C GLU A 180 19.65 27.49 -28.30
N LYS A 181 19.10 26.74 -29.27
CA LYS A 181 18.67 27.26 -30.57
C LYS A 181 17.55 28.32 -30.48
N SER A 182 16.63 28.20 -29.53
CA SER A 182 15.55 29.18 -29.31
C SER A 182 15.98 30.44 -28.57
N ARG A 183 17.19 30.48 -27.99
CA ARG A 183 17.75 31.74 -27.50
C ARG A 183 18.15 32.57 -28.71
N THR A 184 17.38 33.62 -29.00
CA THR A 184 17.82 34.66 -29.93
C THR A 184 19.20 35.16 -29.48
N PRO A 185 20.24 35.12 -30.33
CA PRO A 185 21.47 35.81 -30.02
C PRO A 185 21.10 37.29 -29.90
N ARG A 186 21.13 37.84 -28.69
CA ARG A 186 21.07 39.30 -28.51
C ARG A 186 22.11 39.86 -29.47
N GLY A 187 21.63 40.69 -30.39
CA GLY A 187 22.44 41.24 -31.47
C GLY A 187 23.77 41.74 -30.95
N LYS A 188 24.80 41.54 -31.76
CA LYS A 188 26.01 42.36 -31.75
C LYS A 188 25.59 43.78 -31.41
N TRP A 189 25.96 44.23 -30.22
CA TRP A 189 25.76 45.59 -29.76
C TRP A 189 26.51 46.51 -30.73
N ARG A 190 25.82 46.99 -31.78
CA ARG A 190 26.22 48.21 -32.47
C ARG A 190 25.64 49.37 -31.65
N GLY A 191 26.53 50.09 -30.99
CA GLY A 191 26.41 51.50 -30.62
C GLY A 191 25.20 51.90 -29.77
N GLN A 192 25.41 52.04 -28.45
CA GLN A 192 25.32 53.35 -27.79
C GLN A 192 25.88 53.22 -26.35
N PRO A 193 26.92 53.97 -25.96
CA PRO A 193 27.46 53.93 -24.60
C PRO A 193 26.56 54.79 -23.70
N GLY A 194 25.64 54.15 -22.99
CA GLY A 194 24.76 54.77 -22.02
C GLY A 194 24.86 54.06 -20.68
N SER A 195 25.49 54.74 -19.73
CA SER A 195 25.67 54.44 -18.31
C SER A 195 24.55 53.59 -17.66
N GLY A 196 24.94 52.53 -16.95
CA GLY A 196 24.01 51.72 -16.15
C GLY A 196 24.34 50.22 -16.12
N GLY A 197 25.62 49.85 -16.10
CA GLY A 197 26.06 48.46 -15.99
C GLY A 197 25.74 47.87 -14.62
N VAL A 198 24.49 47.46 -14.38
CA VAL A 198 24.20 46.44 -13.38
C VAL A 198 24.98 45.21 -13.84
N CYS A 199 26.09 44.94 -13.16
CA CYS A 199 27.07 43.94 -13.56
C CYS A 199 26.36 42.62 -13.88
N SER A 200 26.50 42.14 -15.13
CA SER A 200 26.00 40.83 -15.57
C SER A 200 26.43 39.69 -14.62
N CYS A 201 27.51 39.91 -13.86
CA CYS A 201 27.97 39.03 -12.78
C CYS A 201 26.96 38.91 -11.63
N CYS A 202 26.35 40.02 -11.16
CA CYS A 202 25.42 40.01 -10.02
C CYS A 202 24.14 39.20 -10.31
N GLY A 203 23.62 39.26 -11.54
CA GLY A 203 22.48 38.43 -11.95
C GLY A 203 22.82 36.94 -12.01
N ARG A 204 24.03 36.60 -12.48
CA ARG A 204 24.55 35.23 -12.52
C ARG A 204 24.78 34.66 -11.11
N LEU A 205 25.35 35.48 -10.22
CA LEU A 205 25.58 35.11 -8.81
C LEU A 205 24.26 34.86 -8.09
N ARG A 206 23.26 35.74 -8.27
CA ARG A 206 21.92 35.56 -7.68
C ARG A 206 21.26 34.27 -8.15
N TYR A 207 21.31 33.97 -9.45
CA TYR A 207 20.75 32.73 -10.00
C TYR A 207 21.50 31.49 -9.51
N ALA A 208 22.83 31.56 -9.43
CA ALA A 208 23.65 30.49 -8.87
C ALA A 208 23.33 30.24 -7.39
N CYS A 209 23.16 31.29 -6.58
CA CYS A 209 22.76 31.17 -5.18
C CYS A 209 21.36 30.54 -5.02
N VAL A 210 20.37 30.94 -5.82
CA VAL A 210 19.03 30.34 -5.77
C VAL A 210 19.05 28.87 -6.17
N LEU A 211 19.79 28.53 -7.23
CA LEU A 211 19.92 27.13 -7.67
C LEU A 211 20.69 26.28 -6.64
N ALA A 212 21.73 26.85 -6.02
CA ALA A 212 22.48 26.21 -4.94
C ALA A 212 21.61 26.00 -3.69
N LEU A 213 20.76 26.97 -3.32
CA LEU A 213 19.82 26.84 -2.21
C LEU A 213 18.75 25.78 -2.50
N HIS A 214 18.23 25.75 -3.73
CA HIS A 214 17.26 24.73 -4.14
C HIS A 214 17.89 23.34 -4.22
N SER A 215 19.12 23.21 -4.73
CA SER A 215 19.85 21.94 -4.73
C SER A 215 20.22 21.49 -3.32
N LEU A 216 20.60 22.40 -2.42
CA LEU A 216 20.77 22.14 -0.99
C LEU A 216 19.46 21.70 -0.34
N GLY A 217 18.34 22.34 -0.66
CA GLY A 217 17.01 21.96 -0.16
C GLY A 217 16.60 20.56 -0.62
N LEU A 218 16.80 20.23 -1.90
CA LEU A 218 16.58 18.88 -2.43
C LEU A 218 17.56 17.87 -1.83
N ALA A 219 18.83 18.23 -1.65
CA ALA A 219 19.83 17.39 -1.02
C ALA A 219 19.47 17.11 0.44
N LEU A 220 19.03 18.12 1.20
CA LEU A 220 18.57 18.00 2.57
C LEU A 220 17.31 17.13 2.67
N LEU A 221 16.31 17.33 1.80
CA LEU A 221 15.14 16.47 1.73
C LEU A 221 15.51 15.03 1.38
N SER A 222 16.44 14.84 0.45
CA SER A 222 16.94 13.51 0.07
C SER A 222 17.74 12.86 1.21
N ALA A 223 18.53 13.64 1.95
CA ALA A 223 19.29 13.20 3.11
C ALA A 223 18.36 12.84 4.27
N LEU A 224 17.37 13.67 4.60
CA LEU A 224 16.31 13.37 5.57
C LEU A 224 15.54 12.11 5.20
N GLN A 225 15.20 11.94 3.91
CA GLN A 225 14.57 10.71 3.43
C GLN A 225 15.52 9.50 3.37
N ALA A 226 16.83 9.71 3.23
CA ALA A 226 17.84 8.64 3.27
C ALA A 226 18.18 8.24 4.71
N LEU A 227 18.08 9.17 5.65
CA LEU A 227 18.20 8.99 7.09
C LEU A 227 17.05 8.17 7.69
N MET A 228 15.90 8.09 7.00
CA MET A 228 14.78 7.24 7.43
C MET A 228 15.26 5.78 7.55
N PRO A 229 15.29 5.22 8.78
CA PRO A 229 15.73 3.85 8.96
C PRO A 229 14.83 2.91 8.15
N TRP A 230 15.46 1.90 7.55
CA TRP A 230 14.84 0.83 6.76
C TRP A 230 14.32 1.14 5.36
N ARG A 231 14.41 2.37 4.82
CA ARG A 231 13.93 2.65 3.43
C ARG A 231 14.51 1.67 2.39
N TYR A 232 15.82 1.44 2.45
CA TYR A 232 16.49 0.48 1.58
C TYR A 232 16.02 -0.96 1.81
N ALA A 233 15.86 -1.36 3.07
CA ALA A 233 15.40 -2.69 3.44
C ALA A 233 13.97 -2.96 2.92
N LEU A 234 13.03 -2.03 3.12
CA LEU A 234 11.66 -2.14 2.61
C LEU A 234 11.64 -2.15 1.08
N LYS A 235 12.43 -1.30 0.42
CA LYS A 235 12.49 -1.29 -1.06
C LYS A 235 13.03 -2.60 -1.62
N ARG A 236 14.03 -3.20 -0.97
CA ARG A 236 14.58 -4.51 -1.35
C ARG A 236 13.55 -5.63 -1.16
N ILE A 237 12.87 -5.67 -0.01
CA ILE A 237 11.84 -6.67 0.29
C ILE A 237 10.68 -6.55 -0.72
N GLY A 238 10.17 -5.33 -0.92
CA GLY A 238 9.09 -5.07 -1.87
C GLY A 238 9.46 -5.40 -3.32
N GLY A 239 10.71 -5.16 -3.72
CA GLY A 239 11.20 -5.50 -5.05
C GLY A 239 11.39 -7.00 -5.32
N GLN A 240 11.73 -7.79 -4.30
CA GLN A 240 12.04 -9.23 -4.46
C GLN A 240 10.86 -10.15 -4.11
N PHE A 241 10.11 -9.85 -3.05
CA PHE A 241 9.03 -10.69 -2.53
C PHE A 241 7.63 -10.13 -2.81
N GLY A 242 7.56 -8.90 -3.35
CA GLY A 242 6.30 -8.27 -3.72
C GLY A 242 5.62 -7.51 -2.58
N SER A 243 4.47 -6.93 -2.92
CA SER A 243 3.76 -5.97 -2.08
C SER A 243 3.09 -6.59 -0.85
N SER A 244 2.71 -7.87 -0.92
CA SER A 244 2.08 -8.60 0.19
C SER A 244 3.05 -8.79 1.36
N VAL A 245 4.27 -9.28 1.11
CA VAL A 245 5.29 -9.41 2.15
C VAL A 245 5.73 -8.05 2.69
N LEU A 246 5.80 -7.03 1.81
CA LEU A 246 6.07 -5.66 2.25
C LEU A 246 5.04 -5.14 3.27
N SER A 247 3.76 -5.51 3.14
CA SER A 247 2.71 -5.08 4.07
C SER A 247 2.94 -5.55 5.51
N TYR A 248 3.55 -6.72 5.71
CA TYR A 248 3.97 -7.20 7.03
C TYR A 248 5.02 -6.27 7.67
N PHE A 249 6.07 -5.91 6.93
CA PHE A 249 7.13 -5.03 7.44
C PHE A 249 6.64 -3.58 7.65
N LEU A 250 5.70 -3.12 6.82
CA LEU A 250 5.03 -1.84 7.03
C LEU A 250 4.16 -1.85 8.30
N PHE A 251 3.44 -2.94 8.54
CA PHE A 251 2.67 -3.14 9.76
C PHE A 251 3.58 -3.15 11.00
N LEU A 252 4.69 -3.90 10.94
CA LEU A 252 5.72 -3.92 12.00
C LEU A 252 6.29 -2.52 12.28
N LYS A 253 6.60 -1.74 11.24
CA LYS A 253 7.05 -0.34 11.38
C LYS A 253 5.99 0.55 12.02
N THR A 254 4.71 0.31 11.71
CA THR A 254 3.59 1.06 12.27
C THR A 254 3.41 0.74 13.76
N LEU A 255 3.52 -0.53 14.15
CA LEU A 255 3.53 -0.93 15.56
C LEU A 255 4.68 -0.29 16.32
N LEU A 256 5.88 -0.23 15.73
CA LEU A 256 7.02 0.45 16.34
C LEU A 256 6.70 1.94 16.60
N ALA A 257 6.09 2.62 15.63
CA ALA A 257 5.69 4.02 15.78
C ALA A 257 4.63 4.21 16.89
N PHE A 258 3.64 3.31 16.99
CA PHE A 258 2.66 3.35 18.08
C PHE A 258 3.29 3.16 19.45
N ASN A 259 4.20 2.19 19.60
CA ASN A 259 4.88 1.99 20.88
C ASN A 259 5.84 3.14 21.21
N ALA A 260 6.49 3.75 20.21
CA ALA A 260 7.34 4.92 20.41
C ALA A 260 6.53 6.13 20.91
N LEU A 261 5.35 6.37 20.33
CA LEU A 261 4.43 7.43 20.78
C LEU A 261 3.92 7.14 22.20
N LEU A 262 3.53 5.89 22.48
CA LEU A 262 3.09 5.46 23.80
C LEU A 262 4.19 5.65 24.85
N LEU A 263 5.42 5.18 24.55
CA LEU A 263 6.57 5.33 25.43
C LEU A 263 6.90 6.81 25.68
N LEU A 264 6.84 7.67 24.65
CA LEU A 264 7.10 9.10 24.81
C LEU A 264 6.16 9.75 25.83
N LEU A 265 4.86 9.44 25.75
CA LEU A 265 3.87 9.95 26.70
C LEU A 265 4.12 9.43 28.13
N LEU A 266 4.39 8.14 28.27
CA LEU A 266 4.66 7.53 29.58
C LEU A 266 5.97 8.05 30.20
N VAL A 267 7.02 8.21 29.39
CA VAL A 267 8.30 8.75 29.87
C VAL A 267 8.14 10.20 30.30
N ALA A 268 7.42 11.02 29.53
CA ALA A 268 7.27 12.44 29.84
C ALA A 268 6.47 12.69 31.14
N PHE A 269 5.38 11.95 31.37
CA PHE A 269 4.44 12.27 32.46
C PHE A 269 4.45 11.27 33.63
N ILE A 270 4.96 10.05 33.45
CA ILE A 270 4.99 9.04 34.51
C ILE A 270 6.43 8.73 34.93
N MET A 271 7.26 8.22 34.01
CA MET A 271 8.62 7.77 34.32
C MET A 271 9.52 8.94 34.74
N GLY A 272 9.51 10.04 33.98
CA GLY A 272 10.39 11.19 34.17
C GLY A 272 10.24 11.83 35.55
N PRO A 273 9.02 12.19 35.97
CA PRO A 273 8.78 12.70 37.31
C PRO A 273 9.17 11.71 38.42
N GLN A 274 8.92 10.41 38.24
CA GLN A 274 9.28 9.40 39.23
C GLN A 274 10.79 9.21 39.36
N VAL A 275 11.54 9.24 38.25
CA VAL A 275 13.00 9.15 38.26
C VAL A 275 13.64 10.39 38.88
N ALA A 276 13.04 11.57 38.67
CA ALA A 276 13.51 12.82 39.29
C ALA A 276 13.34 12.84 40.82
N PHE A 277 12.32 12.15 41.34
CA PHE A 277 11.97 12.10 42.75
C PHE A 277 11.81 10.65 43.22
N PRO A 278 12.92 9.90 43.37
CA PRO A 278 12.86 8.49 43.75
C PRO A 278 12.30 8.33 45.18
N PRO A 279 11.50 7.28 45.43
CA PRO A 279 11.02 6.96 46.77
C PRO A 279 12.16 6.43 47.64
N ALA A 280 12.06 6.60 48.96
CA ALA A 280 12.99 5.97 49.89
C ALA A 280 12.88 4.44 49.78
N LEU A 281 13.97 3.77 49.33
CA LEU A 281 14.01 2.32 49.28
C LEU A 281 14.03 1.73 50.70
N PRO A 282 13.20 0.71 51.01
CA PRO A 282 13.20 0.08 52.33
C PRO A 282 14.40 -0.86 52.61
N GLY A 283 15.45 -0.87 51.78
CA GLY A 283 16.60 -1.76 51.97
C GLY A 283 17.71 -1.61 50.92
N PRO A 284 18.81 -2.37 51.03
CA PRO A 284 19.91 -2.35 50.06
C PRO A 284 19.43 -2.76 48.66
N ALA A 285 20.02 -2.14 47.64
CA ALA A 285 19.70 -2.45 46.26
C ALA A 285 19.99 -3.93 45.96
N PRO A 286 19.05 -4.68 45.36
CA PRO A 286 19.26 -6.08 45.00
C PRO A 286 20.40 -6.23 43.98
N VAL A 287 21.23 -7.27 44.15
CA VAL A 287 22.30 -7.62 43.20
C VAL A 287 21.67 -8.22 41.95
N CYS A 288 21.97 -7.67 40.76
CA CYS A 288 21.55 -8.25 39.49
C CYS A 288 22.53 -9.34 39.04
N THR A 289 22.05 -10.53 38.72
CA THR A 289 22.84 -11.68 38.23
C THR A 289 22.79 -11.85 36.70
N GLY A 290 21.88 -11.16 36.02
CA GLY A 290 21.63 -11.20 34.58
C GLY A 290 20.42 -12.07 34.19
N LEU A 291 20.07 -13.09 35.00
CA LEU A 291 18.90 -13.96 34.77
C LEU A 291 17.58 -13.19 34.88
N GLU A 292 17.59 -12.08 35.61
CA GLU A 292 16.46 -11.18 35.83
C GLU A 292 15.92 -10.61 34.51
N LEU A 293 16.73 -10.53 33.46
CA LEU A 293 16.26 -10.07 32.15
C LEU A 293 15.24 -11.04 31.55
N LEU A 294 15.36 -12.34 31.81
CA LEU A 294 14.40 -13.33 31.33
C LEU A 294 13.20 -13.46 32.29
N THR A 295 13.46 -13.43 33.59
CA THR A 295 12.43 -13.66 34.61
C THR A 295 11.64 -12.39 34.94
N GLY A 296 12.18 -11.21 34.66
CA GLY A 296 11.61 -9.93 35.06
C GLY A 296 11.56 -9.72 36.58
N ALA A 297 12.15 -10.62 37.35
CA ALA A 297 12.15 -10.62 38.81
C ALA A 297 13.46 -10.01 39.37
N GLY A 298 13.72 -10.17 40.67
CA GLY A 298 14.93 -9.68 41.31
C GLY A 298 15.08 -8.17 41.17
N CYS A 299 16.15 -7.70 40.55
CA CYS A 299 16.46 -6.27 40.54
C CYS A 299 15.46 -5.39 39.77
N PHE A 300 14.66 -5.94 38.85
CA PHE A 300 13.60 -5.17 38.17
C PHE A 300 12.40 -4.87 39.06
N THR A 301 12.13 -5.69 40.08
CA THR A 301 10.95 -5.56 40.95
C THR A 301 10.82 -4.20 41.61
N HIS A 302 11.94 -3.61 42.05
CA HIS A 302 11.99 -2.32 42.73
C HIS A 302 12.39 -1.17 41.80
N THR A 303 12.03 -1.25 40.51
CA THR A 303 12.33 -0.22 39.51
C THR A 303 11.06 0.40 38.94
N VAL A 304 11.24 1.53 38.25
CA VAL A 304 10.20 2.21 37.45
C VAL A 304 9.53 1.32 36.39
N MET A 305 10.04 0.10 36.15
CA MET A 305 9.42 -0.89 35.27
C MET A 305 8.02 -1.31 35.74
N TYR A 306 7.79 -1.38 37.05
CA TYR A 306 6.56 -1.92 37.62
C TYR A 306 5.79 -0.88 38.44
N TYR A 307 4.48 -1.11 38.56
CA TYR A 307 3.50 -0.25 39.18
C TYR A 307 3.82 0.10 40.66
N GLY A 308 4.36 -0.83 41.43
CA GLY A 308 4.60 -0.69 42.86
C GLY A 308 5.70 0.29 43.23
N HIS A 309 6.64 0.58 42.32
CA HIS A 309 7.69 1.58 42.53
C HIS A 309 7.14 3.02 42.54
N TYR A 310 5.96 3.27 41.97
CA TYR A 310 5.38 4.59 41.85
C TYR A 310 4.74 5.06 43.17
N SER A 311 5.02 6.31 43.54
CA SER A 311 4.55 6.87 44.80
C SER A 311 3.09 7.35 44.75
N ASN A 312 2.41 7.35 45.90
CA ASN A 312 1.05 7.89 46.05
C ASN A 312 1.03 9.38 46.45
N ALA A 313 2.19 9.99 46.67
CA ALA A 313 2.32 11.35 47.17
C ALA A 313 2.37 12.37 46.03
N THR A 314 2.11 13.63 46.36
CA THR A 314 2.42 14.74 45.47
C THR A 314 3.93 14.97 45.45
N LEU A 315 4.55 14.75 44.30
CA LEU A 315 5.97 15.02 44.06
C LEU A 315 6.19 16.54 43.94
N ASN A 316 7.42 17.03 44.12
CA ASN A 316 7.74 18.48 44.15
C ASN A 316 7.17 19.28 45.34
N GLN A 317 7.09 18.70 46.53
CA GLN A 317 6.85 19.47 47.76
C GLN A 317 8.21 19.75 48.44
N PRO A 318 8.86 20.91 48.18
CA PRO A 318 10.07 21.27 48.92
C PRO A 318 9.70 21.43 50.39
N CYS A 319 10.08 20.44 51.20
CA CYS A 319 10.03 20.57 52.65
C CYS A 319 10.94 21.74 53.04
N GLY A 320 10.37 22.76 53.69
CA GLY A 320 11.19 23.63 54.52
C GLY A 320 11.93 22.75 55.53
N SER A 321 13.18 23.07 55.85
CA SER A 321 13.99 22.32 56.82
C SER A 321 13.16 21.97 58.06
N PRO A 322 12.99 20.68 58.41
CA PRO A 322 12.24 20.29 59.59
C PRO A 322 13.03 20.76 60.82
N LEU A 323 12.59 21.85 61.46
CA LEU A 323 13.20 22.26 62.73
C LEU A 323 12.66 21.43 63.89
N ASP A 324 11.40 20.98 63.86
CA ASP A 324 10.85 20.13 64.93
C ASP A 324 9.76 19.21 64.36
N GLY A 325 10.05 17.90 64.25
CA GLY A 325 9.18 16.71 64.23
C GLY A 325 7.72 16.74 63.69
N SER A 326 7.27 17.79 63.02
CA SER A 326 5.90 18.05 62.61
C SER A 326 5.78 18.01 61.09
N GLN A 327 4.56 17.73 60.61
CA GLN A 327 4.24 17.48 59.20
C GLN A 327 4.80 18.58 58.26
N CYS A 328 5.41 18.18 57.13
CA CYS A 328 6.00 19.12 56.16
C CYS A 328 4.98 20.17 55.70
N THR A 329 5.24 21.45 56.00
CA THR A 329 4.51 22.57 55.42
C THR A 329 5.02 22.85 53.99
N PRO A 330 4.16 22.86 52.95
CA PRO A 330 4.57 23.17 51.58
C PRO A 330 5.17 24.58 51.49
N ARG A 331 6.35 24.72 50.86
CA ARG A 331 6.85 26.05 50.46
C ARG A 331 5.85 26.66 49.47
N VAL A 332 5.38 27.88 49.77
CA VAL A 332 4.51 28.67 48.88
C VAL A 332 5.26 28.94 47.56
N GLY A 333 4.99 28.13 46.52
CA GLY A 333 5.61 28.29 45.20
C GLY A 333 5.97 27.01 44.45
N GLY A 334 6.00 25.83 45.09
CA GLY A 334 6.12 24.56 44.38
C GLY A 334 4.80 24.18 43.71
N LEU A 335 4.81 23.79 42.42
CA LEU A 335 3.65 23.14 41.81
C LEU A 335 3.65 21.66 42.22
N PRO A 336 2.71 21.20 43.08
CA PRO A 336 2.64 19.81 43.49
C PRO A 336 2.24 18.93 42.30
N TYR A 337 3.04 17.91 41.99
CA TYR A 337 2.77 16.95 40.93
C TYR A 337 2.05 15.74 41.51
N ASN A 338 0.73 15.66 41.32
CA ASN A 338 -0.09 14.55 41.81
C ASN A 338 0.14 13.29 40.98
N MET A 339 0.88 12.34 41.53
CA MET A 339 1.30 11.15 40.80
C MET A 339 0.14 10.19 40.44
N PRO A 340 -0.80 9.85 41.34
CA PRO A 340 -1.98 9.05 40.99
C PRO A 340 -2.82 9.65 39.85
N LEU A 341 -3.06 10.96 39.88
CA LEU A 341 -3.81 11.63 38.82
C LEU A 341 -3.03 11.65 37.50
N ALA A 342 -1.73 11.96 37.55
CA ALA A 342 -0.86 11.93 36.39
C ALA A 342 -0.91 10.53 35.75
N TYR A 343 -0.77 9.48 36.56
CA TYR A 343 -0.81 8.09 36.10
C TYR A 343 -2.13 7.76 35.38
N LEU A 344 -3.27 7.99 36.04
CA LEU A 344 -4.59 7.72 35.46
C LEU A 344 -4.84 8.54 34.18
N SER A 345 -4.49 9.83 34.21
CA SER A 345 -4.72 10.74 33.07
C SER A 345 -3.81 10.43 31.88
N THR A 346 -2.51 10.16 32.10
CA THR A 346 -1.58 9.82 31.03
C THR A 346 -1.95 8.50 30.39
N VAL A 347 -2.27 7.46 31.18
CA VAL A 347 -2.73 6.18 30.64
C VAL A 347 -4.03 6.39 29.85
N GLY A 348 -5.04 7.06 30.42
CA GLY A 348 -6.31 7.33 29.75
C GLY A 348 -6.15 8.12 28.43
N VAL A 349 -5.39 9.22 28.45
CA VAL A 349 -5.09 10.04 27.27
C VAL A 349 -4.30 9.25 26.24
N SER A 350 -3.33 8.42 26.66
CA SER A 350 -2.54 7.59 25.74
C SER A 350 -3.41 6.55 25.01
N PHE A 351 -4.35 5.91 25.69
CA PHE A 351 -5.33 5.02 25.06
C PHE A 351 -6.26 5.77 24.13
N PHE A 352 -6.72 6.96 24.52
CA PHE A 352 -7.57 7.78 23.67
C PHE A 352 -6.86 8.23 22.38
N ILE A 353 -5.62 8.70 22.46
CA ILE A 353 -4.78 9.04 21.31
C ILE A 353 -4.54 7.79 20.45
N THR A 354 -4.24 6.65 21.07
CA THR A 354 -4.04 5.38 20.35
C THR A 354 -5.30 4.96 19.62
N CYS A 355 -6.48 5.10 20.24
CA CYS A 355 -7.78 4.83 19.63
C CYS A 355 -8.01 5.71 18.40
N ILE A 356 -7.88 7.02 18.53
CA ILE A 356 -8.05 7.97 17.41
C ILE A 356 -7.07 7.63 16.27
N THR A 357 -5.80 7.40 16.60
CA THR A 357 -4.77 7.14 15.60
C THR A 357 -4.99 5.79 14.90
N LEU A 358 -5.46 4.76 15.61
CA LEU A 358 -5.82 3.46 15.04
C LEU A 358 -7.04 3.56 14.13
N VAL A 359 -8.11 4.21 14.59
CA VAL A 359 -9.34 4.42 13.80
C VAL A 359 -9.03 5.24 12.54
N TYR A 360 -8.23 6.31 12.65
CA TYR A 360 -7.78 7.10 11.51
C TYR A 360 -6.94 6.27 10.52
N SER A 361 -5.95 5.54 11.01
CA SER A 361 -5.09 4.69 10.17
C SER A 361 -5.88 3.61 9.44
N MET A 362 -6.83 3.00 10.16
CA MET A 362 -7.76 2.02 9.62
C MET A 362 -8.65 2.64 8.54
N ALA A 363 -9.30 3.77 8.81
CA ALA A 363 -10.16 4.48 7.84
C ALA A 363 -9.38 4.88 6.57
N HIS A 364 -8.17 5.42 6.73
CA HIS A 364 -7.29 5.75 5.62
C HIS A 364 -6.97 4.51 4.76
N SER A 365 -6.57 3.40 5.40
CA SER A 365 -6.29 2.15 4.69
C SER A 365 -7.51 1.61 3.95
N PHE A 366 -8.71 1.73 4.54
CA PHE A 366 -9.96 1.31 3.90
C PHE A 366 -10.28 2.13 2.66
N GLY A 367 -10.06 3.45 2.71
CA GLY A 367 -10.20 4.33 1.56
C GLY A 367 -9.29 3.89 0.39
N GLU A 368 -8.04 3.55 0.66
CA GLU A 368 -7.11 3.06 -0.37
C GLU A 368 -7.49 1.69 -0.93
N SER A 369 -7.95 0.77 -0.09
CA SER A 369 -8.34 -0.58 -0.53
C SER A 369 -9.59 -0.56 -1.42
N TYR A 370 -10.57 0.29 -1.10
CA TYR A 370 -11.83 0.33 -1.84
C TYR A 370 -11.66 0.88 -3.27
N ARG A 371 -10.72 1.82 -3.47
CA ARG A 371 -10.41 2.41 -4.78
C ARG A 371 -9.98 1.38 -5.84
N VAL A 372 -9.56 0.17 -5.43
CA VAL A 372 -9.03 -0.87 -6.33
C VAL A 372 -10.05 -1.99 -6.62
N GLY A 373 -11.29 -1.88 -6.16
CA GLY A 373 -12.29 -2.96 -6.17
C GLY A 373 -12.97 -3.31 -7.52
N SER A 374 -12.36 -3.08 -8.68
CA SER A 374 -12.96 -3.53 -9.96
C SER A 374 -12.38 -4.87 -10.42
N THR A 375 -13.14 -5.94 -10.21
CA THR A 375 -12.86 -7.27 -10.79
C THR A 375 -13.36 -7.39 -12.23
N SER A 376 -14.35 -6.58 -12.62
CA SER A 376 -14.88 -6.57 -13.99
C SER A 376 -13.82 -6.03 -14.96
N GLY A 377 -13.44 -6.85 -15.93
CA GLY A 377 -12.43 -6.51 -16.93
C GLY A 377 -10.97 -6.76 -16.52
N ILE A 378 -10.68 -7.35 -15.36
CA ILE A 378 -9.28 -7.60 -14.94
C ILE A 378 -8.52 -8.48 -15.94
N HIS A 379 -9.20 -9.42 -16.59
CA HIS A 379 -8.64 -10.24 -17.66
C HIS A 379 -8.19 -9.37 -18.84
N ALA A 380 -9.09 -8.52 -19.36
CA ALA A 380 -8.78 -7.61 -20.47
C ALA A 380 -7.66 -6.63 -20.11
N ILE A 381 -7.70 -6.01 -18.93
CA ILE A 381 -6.64 -5.10 -18.45
C ILE A 381 -5.30 -5.84 -18.34
N THR A 382 -5.30 -7.09 -17.87
CA THR A 382 -4.07 -7.89 -17.77
C THR A 382 -3.54 -8.24 -19.16
N VAL A 383 -4.39 -8.58 -20.13
CA VAL A 383 -3.93 -8.90 -21.48
C VAL A 383 -3.43 -7.65 -22.21
N PHE A 384 -4.21 -6.57 -22.21
CA PHE A 384 -3.96 -5.40 -23.06
C PHE A 384 -3.15 -4.28 -22.41
N CYS A 385 -3.12 -4.17 -21.08
CA CYS A 385 -2.50 -3.03 -20.38
C CYS A 385 -1.32 -3.41 -19.47
N SER A 386 -0.96 -4.68 -19.33
CA SER A 386 0.13 -5.12 -18.45
C SER A 386 1.52 -5.05 -19.08
N TRP A 387 1.59 -4.87 -20.41
CA TRP A 387 2.86 -4.76 -21.12
C TRP A 387 3.46 -3.37 -20.97
N ASP A 388 4.72 -3.30 -20.54
CA ASP A 388 5.48 -2.07 -20.43
C ASP A 388 6.41 -1.95 -21.62
N TYR A 389 6.02 -1.13 -22.58
CA TYR A 389 6.77 -0.90 -23.80
C TYR A 389 8.11 -0.17 -23.59
N LYS A 390 8.42 0.31 -22.38
CA LYS A 390 9.74 0.89 -22.06
C LYS A 390 10.80 -0.17 -21.79
N VAL A 391 10.40 -1.44 -21.61
CA VAL A 391 11.33 -2.53 -21.31
C VAL A 391 12.07 -2.96 -22.57
N THR A 392 13.31 -2.48 -22.72
CA THR A 392 14.18 -2.81 -23.87
C THR A 392 15.05 -4.05 -23.62
N GLN A 393 15.33 -4.38 -22.36
CA GLN A 393 16.23 -5.48 -22.02
C GLN A 393 15.55 -6.84 -22.21
N LYS A 394 16.18 -7.73 -22.99
CA LYS A 394 15.67 -9.10 -23.26
C LYS A 394 15.39 -9.91 -21.99
N ARG A 395 16.23 -9.77 -20.96
CA ARG A 395 16.02 -10.45 -19.65
C ARG A 395 14.76 -9.95 -18.93
N ALA A 396 14.57 -8.63 -18.90
CA ALA A 396 13.42 -8.01 -18.26
C ALA A 396 12.13 -8.31 -19.02
N SER A 397 12.17 -8.30 -20.36
CA SER A 397 11.05 -8.69 -21.21
C SER A 397 10.60 -10.14 -20.98
N ARG A 398 11.55 -11.09 -20.90
CA ARG A 398 11.24 -12.50 -20.54
C ARG A 398 10.60 -12.61 -19.16
N LEU A 399 11.16 -11.93 -18.16
CA LEU A 399 10.61 -11.93 -16.79
C LEU A 399 9.18 -11.36 -16.77
N GLN A 400 8.92 -10.31 -17.53
CA GLN A 400 7.60 -9.71 -17.64
C GLN A 400 6.62 -10.65 -18.35
N GLN A 401 7.03 -11.29 -19.44
CA GLN A 401 6.21 -12.31 -20.12
C GLN A 401 5.85 -13.47 -19.18
N ASP A 402 6.83 -13.96 -18.41
CA ASP A 402 6.61 -15.02 -17.42
C ASP A 402 5.65 -14.59 -16.32
N ASN A 403 5.79 -13.36 -15.83
CA ASN A 403 4.90 -12.79 -14.82
C ASN A 403 3.46 -12.66 -15.35
N ILE A 404 3.28 -12.08 -16.54
CA ILE A 404 1.96 -11.92 -17.18
C ILE A 404 1.31 -13.29 -17.43
N ARG A 405 2.07 -14.25 -17.98
CA ARG A 405 1.60 -15.62 -18.22
C ARG A 405 1.14 -16.31 -16.94
N THR A 406 1.92 -16.17 -15.87
CA THR A 406 1.58 -16.75 -14.56
C THR A 406 0.33 -16.10 -14.01
N ARG A 407 0.24 -14.77 -14.11
CA ARG A 407 -0.92 -13.99 -13.67
C ARG A 407 -2.20 -14.38 -14.41
N LEU A 408 -2.14 -14.56 -15.72
CA LEU A 408 -3.29 -14.99 -16.52
C LEU A 408 -3.74 -16.41 -16.15
N LYS A 409 -2.81 -17.34 -15.93
CA LYS A 409 -3.13 -18.70 -15.47
C LYS A 409 -3.86 -18.69 -14.12
N GLU A 410 -3.43 -17.85 -13.19
CA GLU A 410 -4.10 -17.69 -11.90
C GLU A 410 -5.52 -17.14 -12.05
N LEU A 411 -5.69 -16.07 -12.82
CA LEU A 411 -7.00 -15.45 -13.07
C LEU A 411 -7.97 -16.43 -13.75
N LEU A 412 -7.49 -17.17 -14.76
CA LEU A 412 -8.27 -18.20 -15.45
C LEU A 412 -8.66 -19.35 -14.52
N ALA A 413 -7.75 -19.83 -13.68
CA ALA A 413 -8.06 -20.90 -12.73
C ALA A 413 -9.13 -20.47 -11.71
N GLU A 414 -9.05 -19.22 -11.21
CA GLU A 414 -10.09 -18.65 -10.34
C GLU A 414 -11.43 -18.48 -11.06
N TRP A 415 -11.40 -18.13 -12.35
CA TRP A 415 -12.61 -17.98 -13.16
C TRP A 415 -13.29 -19.34 -13.40
N GLN A 416 -12.53 -20.35 -13.87
CA GLN A 416 -13.03 -21.70 -14.13
C GLN A 416 -13.67 -22.35 -12.90
N LEU A 417 -13.09 -22.10 -11.72
CA LEU A 417 -13.61 -22.65 -10.48
C LEU A 417 -14.95 -22.03 -10.06
N ARG A 418 -15.18 -20.74 -10.34
CA ARG A 418 -16.49 -20.10 -10.11
C ARG A 418 -17.56 -20.61 -11.07
N HIS A 419 -17.17 -20.98 -12.28
CA HIS A 419 -18.09 -21.42 -13.34
C HIS A 419 -18.34 -22.93 -13.38
N SER A 420 -17.66 -23.73 -12.57
CA SER A 420 -17.93 -25.17 -12.41
C SER A 420 -18.87 -25.42 -11.21
N PRO A 421 -20.20 -25.37 -11.36
CA PRO A 421 -21.11 -25.68 -10.25
C PRO A 421 -20.98 -27.15 -9.84
N ARG A 422 -20.76 -27.40 -8.55
CA ARG A 422 -20.75 -28.75 -7.96
C ARG A 422 -22.17 -29.29 -7.77
N SER A 423 -22.31 -30.61 -7.85
CA SER A 423 -23.56 -31.32 -7.53
C SER A 423 -24.00 -31.06 -6.07
N VAL A 424 -25.31 -31.11 -5.82
CA VAL A 424 -25.90 -30.84 -4.49
C VAL A 424 -25.34 -31.80 -3.43
N CYS A 425 -25.21 -33.10 -3.76
CA CYS A 425 -24.61 -34.11 -2.87
C CYS A 425 -23.13 -33.79 -2.55
N GLY A 426 -22.34 -33.39 -3.56
CA GLY A 426 -20.96 -32.97 -3.36
C GLY A 426 -20.85 -31.74 -2.44
N ARG A 427 -21.78 -30.79 -2.58
CA ARG A 427 -21.87 -29.59 -1.72
C ARG A 427 -22.22 -29.94 -0.28
N LEU A 428 -23.16 -30.86 -0.05
CA LEU A 428 -23.51 -31.32 1.29
C LEU A 428 -22.34 -32.05 1.96
N ARG A 429 -21.67 -32.96 1.23
CA ARG A 429 -20.47 -33.65 1.74
C ARG A 429 -19.36 -32.65 2.11
N GLN A 430 -19.10 -31.65 1.26
CA GLN A 430 -18.13 -30.61 1.54
C GLN A 430 -18.54 -29.76 2.75
N ALA A 431 -19.82 -29.39 2.87
CA ALA A 431 -20.35 -28.66 4.01
C ALA A 431 -20.22 -29.46 5.32
N ALA A 432 -20.42 -30.78 5.28
CA ALA A 432 -20.23 -31.66 6.43
C ALA A 432 -18.75 -31.77 6.84
N VAL A 433 -17.83 -31.93 5.87
CA VAL A 433 -16.37 -31.92 6.13
C VAL A 433 -15.93 -30.57 6.70
N LEU A 434 -16.39 -29.47 6.11
CA LEU A 434 -16.18 -28.11 6.58
C LEU A 434 -16.67 -27.95 8.04
N GLY A 435 -17.90 -28.38 8.33
CA GLY A 435 -18.48 -28.34 9.67
C GLY A 435 -17.68 -29.16 10.69
N LEU A 436 -17.23 -30.36 10.31
CA LEU A 436 -16.41 -31.21 11.17
C LEU A 436 -15.03 -30.58 11.47
N VAL A 437 -14.36 -30.02 10.46
CA VAL A 437 -13.06 -29.36 10.63
C VAL A 437 -13.21 -28.12 11.52
N TRP A 438 -14.27 -27.33 11.34
CA TRP A 438 -14.57 -26.20 12.23
C TRP A 438 -14.85 -26.64 13.66
N LEU A 439 -15.64 -27.70 13.87
CA LEU A 439 -15.90 -28.25 15.20
C LEU A 439 -14.60 -28.69 15.87
N LEU A 440 -13.71 -29.36 15.13
CA LEU A 440 -12.42 -29.80 15.66
C LEU A 440 -11.50 -28.60 15.98
N CYS A 441 -11.44 -27.58 15.13
CA CYS A 441 -10.69 -26.35 15.40
C CYS A 441 -11.24 -25.54 16.59
N LEU A 442 -12.57 -25.51 16.77
CA LEU A 442 -13.18 -24.90 17.96
C LEU A 442 -12.91 -25.74 19.21
N GLY A 443 -12.94 -27.06 19.08
CA GLY A 443 -12.56 -28.00 20.14
C GLY A 443 -11.11 -27.86 20.58
N THR A 444 -10.16 -27.66 19.63
CA THR A 444 -8.76 -27.39 19.98
C THR A 444 -8.59 -26.04 20.67
N ALA A 445 -9.31 -25.00 20.23
CA ALA A 445 -9.30 -23.69 20.89
C ALA A 445 -9.84 -23.77 22.33
N LEU A 446 -10.97 -24.44 22.54
CA LEU A 446 -11.55 -24.68 23.86
C LEU A 446 -10.62 -25.52 24.74
N GLY A 447 -10.04 -26.61 24.19
CA GLY A 447 -9.08 -27.44 24.89
C GLY A 447 -7.84 -26.68 25.33
N CYS A 448 -7.30 -25.78 24.49
CA CYS A 448 -6.21 -24.89 24.87
C CYS A 448 -6.63 -23.94 26.00
N ALA A 449 -7.82 -23.34 25.92
CA ALA A 449 -8.32 -22.44 26.95
C ALA A 449 -8.49 -23.15 28.30
N VAL A 450 -9.05 -24.37 28.31
CA VAL A 450 -9.19 -25.19 29.52
C VAL A 450 -7.82 -25.62 30.06
N ALA A 451 -6.89 -26.04 29.20
CA ALA A 451 -5.53 -26.40 29.62
C ALA A 451 -4.82 -25.23 30.29
N VAL A 452 -4.94 -24.02 29.73
CA VAL A 452 -4.38 -22.80 30.34
C VAL A 452 -5.04 -22.50 31.68
N HIS A 453 -6.36 -22.60 31.79
CA HIS A 453 -7.08 -22.40 33.05
C HIS A 453 -6.62 -23.38 34.14
N VAL A 454 -6.63 -24.69 33.84
CA VAL A 454 -6.22 -25.73 34.79
C VAL A 454 -4.77 -25.57 35.20
N PHE A 455 -3.88 -25.30 34.25
CA PHE A 455 -2.46 -25.09 34.56
C PHE A 455 -2.26 -23.82 35.39
N SER A 456 -3.00 -22.75 35.10
CA SER A 456 -2.94 -21.50 35.87
C SER A 456 -3.41 -21.67 37.31
N GLU A 457 -4.44 -22.49 37.56
CA GLU A 457 -4.90 -22.85 38.92
C GLU A 457 -3.87 -23.72 39.65
N PHE A 458 -3.26 -24.70 38.95
CA PHE A 458 -2.21 -25.54 39.53
C PHE A 458 -1.00 -24.72 40.02
N MET A 459 -0.61 -23.71 39.24
CA MET A 459 0.47 -22.78 39.59
C MET A 459 0.11 -21.84 40.77
N ILE A 460 -1.18 -21.61 41.05
CA ILE A 460 -1.61 -20.86 42.25
C ILE A 460 -1.53 -21.74 43.49
N GLN A 461 -1.96 -23.00 43.38
CA GLN A 461 -2.00 -23.93 44.52
C GLN A 461 -0.61 -24.39 44.98
N SER A 462 0.44 -24.14 44.19
CA SER A 462 1.83 -24.52 44.49
C SER A 462 2.71 -23.31 44.86
N PRO A 463 2.47 -22.63 45.99
CA PRO A 463 3.25 -21.46 46.39
C PRO A 463 4.71 -21.81 46.71
N GLU A 464 5.00 -23.02 47.20
CA GLU A 464 6.38 -23.45 47.52
C GLU A 464 7.27 -23.53 46.27
N ALA A 465 6.70 -23.88 45.11
CA ALA A 465 7.43 -23.89 43.85
C ALA A 465 7.72 -22.46 43.32
N ALA A 466 6.95 -21.45 43.75
CA ALA A 466 7.11 -20.06 43.30
C ALA A 466 8.40 -19.40 43.82
N GLY A 467 9.04 -19.95 44.86
CA GLY A 467 10.34 -19.48 45.34
C GLY A 467 11.48 -19.65 44.32
N GLN A 468 11.32 -20.54 43.34
CA GLN A 468 12.27 -20.71 42.24
C GLN A 468 11.85 -19.87 41.03
N GLU A 469 12.70 -18.90 40.66
CA GLU A 469 12.46 -18.00 39.52
C GLU A 469 12.14 -18.73 38.21
N ALA A 470 12.69 -19.95 38.03
CA ALA A 470 12.45 -20.79 36.87
C ALA A 470 10.99 -21.27 36.74
N VAL A 471 10.29 -21.50 37.87
CA VAL A 471 8.91 -21.97 37.90
C VAL A 471 7.95 -20.91 37.37
N LEU A 472 8.24 -19.63 37.61
CA LEU A 472 7.45 -18.50 37.10
C LEU A 472 7.46 -18.41 35.57
N LEU A 473 8.46 -19.01 34.91
CA LEU A 473 8.58 -19.00 33.46
C LEU A 473 7.76 -20.12 32.78
N VAL A 474 7.26 -21.09 33.55
CA VAL A 474 6.58 -22.28 33.01
C VAL A 474 5.21 -21.94 32.42
N LEU A 475 4.41 -21.09 33.07
CA LEU A 475 3.09 -20.69 32.54
C LEU A 475 3.21 -19.94 31.19
N PRO A 476 4.06 -18.89 31.06
CA PRO A 476 4.35 -18.27 29.76
C PRO A 476 4.86 -19.26 28.71
N LEU A 477 5.70 -20.22 29.11
CA LEU A 477 6.24 -21.24 28.20
C LEU A 477 5.12 -22.16 27.67
N VAL A 478 4.27 -22.69 28.55
CA VAL A 478 3.15 -23.57 28.18
C VAL A 478 2.18 -22.85 27.24
N VAL A 479 1.75 -21.64 27.60
CA VAL A 479 0.87 -20.83 26.75
C VAL A 479 1.54 -20.50 25.43
N GLY A 480 2.82 -20.14 25.45
CA GLY A 480 3.60 -19.85 24.24
C GLY A 480 3.69 -21.06 23.31
N LEU A 481 3.94 -22.26 23.84
CA LEU A 481 3.94 -23.51 23.08
C LEU A 481 2.57 -23.85 22.50
N LEU A 482 1.48 -23.60 23.24
CA LEU A 482 0.11 -23.75 22.75
C LEU A 482 -0.17 -22.75 21.61
N ASN A 483 0.18 -21.48 21.79
CA ASN A 483 0.05 -20.43 20.76
C ASN A 483 0.90 -20.71 19.51
N LEU A 484 2.01 -21.43 19.66
CA LEU A 484 2.87 -21.85 18.55
C LEU A 484 2.32 -23.10 17.84
N GLY A 485 1.98 -24.14 18.59
CA GLY A 485 1.62 -25.46 18.09
C GLY A 485 0.19 -25.58 17.59
N ALA A 486 -0.78 -24.94 18.24
CA ALA A 486 -2.19 -25.05 17.85
C ALA A 486 -2.48 -24.49 16.44
N PRO A 487 -1.89 -23.37 15.98
CA PRO A 487 -2.00 -22.94 14.59
C PRO A 487 -1.45 -23.95 13.58
N TYR A 488 -0.35 -24.65 13.92
CA TYR A 488 0.18 -25.72 13.06
C TYR A 488 -0.78 -26.91 13.00
N LEU A 489 -1.40 -27.29 14.13
CA LEU A 489 -2.43 -28.32 14.16
C LEU A 489 -3.64 -27.92 13.31
N CYS A 490 -4.16 -26.70 13.46
CA CYS A 490 -5.25 -26.17 12.64
C CYS A 490 -4.89 -26.14 11.15
N ARG A 491 -3.62 -25.91 10.79
CA ARG A 491 -3.14 -25.98 9.40
C ARG A 491 -3.14 -27.41 8.85
N VAL A 492 -2.78 -28.41 9.67
CA VAL A 492 -2.88 -29.82 9.29
C VAL A 492 -4.34 -30.21 9.09
N LEU A 493 -5.25 -29.76 9.96
CA LEU A 493 -6.68 -29.98 9.81
C LEU A 493 -7.26 -29.28 8.57
N ALA A 494 -6.80 -28.07 8.26
CA ALA A 494 -7.18 -27.35 7.05
C ALA A 494 -6.75 -28.06 5.76
N ALA A 495 -5.75 -28.95 5.80
CA ALA A 495 -5.38 -29.76 4.64
C ALA A 495 -6.47 -30.79 4.24
N LEU A 496 -7.40 -31.11 5.15
CA LEU A 496 -8.57 -31.96 4.88
C LEU A 496 -9.69 -31.20 4.17
N GLU A 497 -9.60 -29.87 4.10
CA GLU A 497 -10.65 -28.97 3.66
C GLU A 497 -10.26 -28.28 2.33
N PRO A 498 -10.59 -28.86 1.17
CA PRO A 498 -10.37 -28.21 -0.10
C PRO A 498 -11.34 -27.02 -0.24
N HIS A 499 -10.81 -25.82 -0.05
CA HIS A 499 -11.52 -24.58 -0.34
C HIS A 499 -11.45 -24.28 -1.82
N ASP A 500 -12.56 -23.75 -2.35
CA ASP A 500 -12.61 -23.30 -3.74
C ASP A 500 -11.77 -22.03 -3.91
N SER A 501 -12.09 -20.98 -3.17
CA SER A 501 -11.31 -19.76 -3.26
C SER A 501 -10.10 -19.78 -2.30
N PRO A 502 -8.88 -19.48 -2.78
CA PRO A 502 -7.69 -19.41 -1.94
C PRO A 502 -7.71 -18.25 -0.96
N VAL A 503 -8.44 -17.20 -1.32
CA VAL A 503 -8.63 -16.02 -0.48
C VAL A 503 -9.47 -16.39 0.74
N LEU A 504 -10.52 -17.19 0.56
CA LEU A 504 -11.33 -17.70 1.68
C LEU A 504 -10.51 -18.63 2.58
N GLU A 505 -9.68 -19.51 2.03
CA GLU A 505 -8.80 -20.39 2.82
C GLU A 505 -7.94 -19.58 3.81
N VAL A 506 -7.33 -18.49 3.34
CA VAL A 506 -6.52 -17.59 4.18
C VAL A 506 -7.38 -16.87 5.22
N TYR A 507 -8.57 -16.37 4.86
CA TYR A 507 -9.47 -15.72 5.83
C TYR A 507 -9.96 -16.69 6.90
N VAL A 508 -10.35 -17.90 6.52
CA VAL A 508 -10.76 -18.95 7.45
C VAL A 508 -9.62 -19.30 8.40
N ALA A 509 -8.40 -19.44 7.89
CA ALA A 509 -7.21 -19.65 8.72
C ALA A 509 -6.94 -18.49 9.70
N ILE A 510 -7.07 -17.23 9.24
CA ILE A 510 -6.95 -16.04 10.10
C ILE A 510 -8.02 -16.07 11.20
N CYS A 511 -9.28 -16.33 10.85
CA CYS A 511 -10.38 -16.38 11.81
C CYS A 511 -10.19 -17.48 12.87
N ARG A 512 -9.81 -18.71 12.47
CA ARG A 512 -9.55 -19.83 13.39
C ARG A 512 -8.44 -19.49 14.39
N ASN A 513 -7.33 -18.94 13.89
CA ASN A 513 -6.21 -18.54 14.74
C ASN A 513 -6.55 -17.34 15.63
N LEU A 514 -7.39 -16.42 15.15
CA LEU A 514 -7.87 -15.29 15.95
C LEU A 514 -8.75 -15.79 17.11
N ILE A 515 -9.68 -16.70 16.86
CA ILE A 515 -10.55 -17.30 17.91
C ILE A 515 -9.70 -18.00 18.96
N LEU A 516 -8.71 -18.80 18.54
CA LEU A 516 -7.77 -19.45 19.46
C LEU A 516 -7.07 -18.43 20.37
N LYS A 517 -6.49 -17.37 19.79
CA LYS A 517 -5.77 -16.34 20.55
C LYS A 517 -6.69 -15.57 21.50
N LEU A 518 -7.91 -15.24 21.06
CA LEU A 518 -8.89 -14.57 21.90
C LEU A 518 -9.37 -15.46 23.06
N ALA A 519 -9.54 -16.76 22.82
CA ALA A 519 -9.90 -17.71 23.87
C ALA A 519 -8.80 -17.79 24.94
N ILE A 520 -7.54 -17.98 24.53
CA ILE A 520 -6.40 -18.04 25.46
C ILE A 520 -6.23 -16.72 26.21
N LEU A 521 -6.25 -15.58 25.50
CA LEU A 521 -6.07 -14.27 26.11
C LEU A 521 -7.22 -13.91 27.06
N GLY A 522 -8.46 -14.27 26.71
CA GLY A 522 -9.63 -14.10 27.56
C GLY A 522 -9.54 -14.89 28.86
N THR A 523 -9.13 -16.16 28.79
CA THR A 523 -8.88 -16.98 29.99
C THR A 523 -7.80 -16.39 30.88
N LEU A 524 -6.69 -15.90 30.30
CA LEU A 524 -5.63 -15.22 31.05
C LEU A 524 -6.12 -13.92 31.69
N CYS A 525 -6.93 -13.11 30.99
CA CYS A 525 -7.49 -11.89 31.55
C CYS A 525 -8.41 -12.17 32.76
N TYR A 526 -9.25 -13.21 32.66
CA TYR A 526 -10.07 -13.67 33.77
C TYR A 526 -9.21 -14.14 34.96
N HIS A 527 -8.13 -14.87 34.68
CA HIS A 527 -7.19 -15.32 35.70
C HIS A 527 -6.49 -14.15 36.42
N TRP A 528 -5.99 -13.18 35.68
CA TRP A 528 -5.27 -12.02 36.23
C TRP A 528 -6.16 -11.11 37.07
N LEU A 529 -7.36 -10.78 36.61
CA LEU A 529 -8.23 -9.82 37.32
C LEU A 529 -9.24 -10.47 38.27
N GLY A 530 -9.63 -11.72 38.03
CA GLY A 530 -10.57 -12.44 38.88
C GLY A 530 -9.85 -13.23 39.97
N ARG A 531 -9.01 -14.18 39.57
CA ARG A 531 -8.42 -15.15 40.51
C ARG A 531 -7.21 -14.61 41.27
N ARG A 532 -6.23 -14.07 40.57
CA ARG A 532 -4.96 -13.58 41.16
C ARG A 532 -5.19 -12.48 42.18
N VAL A 533 -6.07 -11.52 41.87
CA VAL A 533 -6.46 -10.43 42.79
C VAL A 533 -7.02 -11.00 44.09
N GLY A 534 -7.85 -12.05 44.03
CA GLY A 534 -8.44 -12.69 45.21
C GLY A 534 -7.42 -13.41 46.10
N VAL A 535 -6.37 -13.99 45.52
CA VAL A 535 -5.33 -14.74 46.27
C VAL A 535 -4.28 -13.80 46.88
N LEU A 536 -3.92 -12.73 46.19
CA LEU A 536 -2.82 -11.83 46.54
C LEU A 536 -3.24 -10.63 47.42
N GLN A 537 -4.30 -10.75 48.23
CA GLN A 537 -4.82 -9.63 49.03
C GLN A 537 -3.77 -8.95 49.96
N GLY A 538 -2.75 -9.69 50.40
CA GLY A 538 -1.66 -9.16 51.24
C GLY A 538 -0.43 -8.66 50.48
N GLN A 539 -0.39 -8.78 49.16
CA GLN A 539 0.78 -8.43 48.33
C GLN A 539 0.39 -7.52 47.15
N CYS A 540 1.40 -7.02 46.45
CA CYS A 540 1.27 -6.18 45.26
C CYS A 540 0.85 -6.96 44.03
N TRP A 541 -0.44 -7.30 43.92
CA TRP A 541 -0.95 -8.07 42.79
C TRP A 541 -0.70 -7.38 41.43
N GLU A 542 -0.67 -6.04 41.38
CA GLU A 542 -0.38 -5.28 40.16
C GLU A 542 1.03 -5.57 39.62
N ASP A 543 2.03 -5.62 40.51
CA ASP A 543 3.40 -5.93 40.12
C ASP A 543 3.54 -7.37 39.64
N PHE A 544 2.82 -8.31 40.26
CA PHE A 544 2.78 -9.69 39.79
C PHE A 544 2.20 -9.79 38.39
N VAL A 545 1.07 -9.12 38.11
CA VAL A 545 0.46 -9.09 36.78
C VAL A 545 1.41 -8.42 35.76
N GLY A 546 2.05 -7.31 36.14
CA GLY A 546 3.05 -6.63 35.30
C GLY A 546 4.26 -7.51 34.97
N GLN A 547 4.81 -8.21 35.96
CA GLN A 547 5.90 -9.17 35.76
C GLN A 547 5.48 -10.36 34.90
N GLU A 548 4.27 -10.88 35.10
CA GLU A 548 3.76 -11.99 34.32
C GLU A 548 3.59 -11.59 32.85
N LEU A 549 3.02 -10.41 32.57
CA LEU A 549 2.91 -9.83 31.23
C LEU A 549 4.27 -9.58 30.56
N TYR A 550 5.26 -9.14 31.34
CA TYR A 550 6.64 -9.05 30.87
C TYR A 550 7.20 -10.41 30.44
N ARG A 551 7.04 -11.45 31.28
CA ARG A 551 7.48 -12.82 30.96
C ARG A 551 6.77 -13.36 29.72
N PHE A 552 5.47 -13.11 29.56
CA PHE A 552 4.73 -13.46 28.35
C PHE A 552 5.31 -12.80 27.10
N LEU A 553 5.67 -11.52 27.18
CA LEU A 553 6.23 -10.79 26.05
C LEU A 553 7.61 -11.32 25.63
N VAL A 554 8.48 -11.59 26.61
CA VAL A 554 9.83 -12.14 26.42
C VAL A 554 9.77 -13.59 25.94
N MET A 555 8.94 -14.43 26.55
CA MET A 555 8.79 -15.83 26.15
C MET A 555 8.23 -15.97 24.73
N ASP A 556 7.26 -15.13 24.36
CA ASP A 556 6.77 -15.05 22.97
C ASP A 556 7.89 -14.67 21.99
N PHE A 557 8.78 -13.75 22.37
CA PHE A 557 9.96 -13.42 21.56
C PHE A 557 10.94 -14.60 21.44
N VAL A 558 11.24 -15.29 22.53
CA VAL A 558 12.13 -16.47 22.53
C VAL A 558 11.56 -17.57 21.65
N LEU A 559 10.28 -17.92 21.81
CA LEU A 559 9.63 -18.96 21.01
C LEU A 559 9.52 -18.58 19.53
N MET A 560 9.27 -17.31 19.22
CA MET A 560 9.28 -16.84 17.84
C MET A 560 10.69 -16.92 17.24
N LEU A 561 11.74 -16.57 17.99
CA LEU A 561 13.12 -16.74 17.54
C LEU A 561 13.43 -18.21 17.28
N LEU A 562 13.05 -19.11 18.19
CA LEU A 562 13.22 -20.55 18.02
C LEU A 562 12.46 -21.08 16.79
N ASP A 563 11.23 -20.64 16.56
CA ASP A 563 10.43 -21.00 15.38
C ASP A 563 11.07 -20.48 14.08
N THR A 564 11.62 -19.27 14.06
CA THR A 564 12.31 -18.74 12.87
C THR A 564 13.63 -19.42 12.57
N LEU A 565 14.45 -19.70 13.60
CA LEU A 565 15.78 -20.28 13.43
C LEU A 565 15.69 -21.79 13.16
N PHE A 566 14.94 -22.51 13.99
CA PHE A 566 14.83 -23.96 13.95
C PHE A 566 13.55 -24.42 13.25
N GLY A 567 12.39 -23.83 13.56
CA GLY A 567 11.11 -24.23 12.98
C GLY A 567 11.09 -24.14 11.45
N GLU A 568 11.54 -23.01 10.89
CA GLU A 568 11.64 -22.81 9.43
C GLU A 568 12.69 -23.73 8.79
N LEU A 569 13.80 -23.99 9.47
CA LEU A 569 14.86 -24.89 9.00
C LEU A 569 14.39 -26.35 8.99
N VAL A 570 13.76 -26.80 10.07
CA VAL A 570 13.16 -28.13 10.20
C VAL A 570 12.07 -28.30 9.14
N TRP A 571 11.22 -27.28 8.96
CA TRP A 571 10.18 -27.30 7.94
C TRP A 571 10.77 -27.38 6.52
N ARG A 572 11.86 -26.67 6.24
CA ARG A 572 12.60 -26.78 4.98
C ARG A 572 13.10 -28.20 4.76
N ILE A 573 13.75 -28.81 5.75
CA ILE A 573 14.27 -30.19 5.66
C ILE A 573 13.13 -31.19 5.43
N ILE A 574 12.01 -31.06 6.15
CA ILE A 574 10.83 -31.92 5.98
C ILE A 574 10.24 -31.77 4.57
N SER A 575 10.12 -30.53 4.09
CA SER A 575 9.55 -30.24 2.77
C SER A 575 10.40 -30.81 1.62
N GLU A 576 11.73 -30.67 1.73
CA GLU A 576 12.69 -31.16 0.74
C GLU A 576 12.82 -32.69 0.78
N LYS A 577 12.94 -33.29 1.98
CA LYS A 577 13.19 -34.74 2.15
C LYS A 577 11.93 -35.60 2.15
N LYS A 578 10.94 -35.31 3.01
CA LYS A 578 9.74 -36.16 3.19
C LYS A 578 8.68 -35.90 2.13
N LEU A 579 8.38 -34.63 1.86
CA LEU A 579 7.27 -34.28 0.96
C LEU A 579 7.65 -34.28 -0.53
N LYS A 580 8.92 -34.58 -0.86
CA LYS A 580 9.53 -34.50 -2.21
C LYS A 580 9.20 -33.20 -2.95
N ARG A 581 8.82 -32.14 -2.23
CA ARG A 581 8.63 -30.81 -2.80
C ARG A 581 10.02 -30.18 -2.79
N ARG A 582 10.71 -30.16 -3.93
CA ARG A 582 11.96 -29.39 -4.18
C ARG A 582 11.72 -27.87 -4.08
N ARG A 583 10.91 -27.39 -3.13
CA ARG A 583 10.42 -26.01 -3.04
C ARG A 583 10.74 -25.45 -1.68
N LYS A 584 11.28 -24.22 -1.67
CA LYS A 584 11.46 -23.42 -0.46
C LYS A 584 10.09 -23.10 0.16
N PRO A 585 9.99 -22.96 1.50
CA PRO A 585 8.75 -22.58 2.15
C PRO A 585 8.29 -21.16 1.75
N GLU A 586 6.97 -20.97 1.75
CA GLU A 586 6.34 -19.65 1.56
C GLU A 586 6.26 -18.92 2.90
N PHE A 587 6.44 -17.59 2.87
CA PHE A 587 6.28 -16.75 4.05
C PHE A 587 4.80 -16.65 4.43
N ASP A 588 4.41 -17.27 5.55
CA ASP A 588 3.03 -17.21 6.06
C ASP A 588 2.75 -15.85 6.71
N ILE A 589 2.21 -14.93 5.91
CA ILE A 589 1.92 -13.57 6.36
C ILE A 589 0.88 -13.58 7.48
N ALA A 590 -0.15 -14.41 7.37
CA ALA A 590 -1.27 -14.45 8.31
C ALA A 590 -0.79 -14.81 9.72
N ARG A 591 -0.06 -15.92 9.86
CA ARG A 591 0.46 -16.36 11.15
C ARG A 591 1.39 -15.31 11.79
N ASN A 592 2.35 -14.82 11.02
CA ASN A 592 3.33 -13.84 11.51
C ASN A 592 2.68 -12.51 11.91
N VAL A 593 1.64 -12.05 11.20
CA VAL A 593 0.90 -10.84 11.59
C VAL A 593 0.12 -11.06 12.89
N LEU A 594 -0.54 -12.21 13.04
CA LEU A 594 -1.28 -12.52 14.27
C LEU A 594 -0.34 -12.61 15.49
N GLU A 595 0.91 -13.06 15.32
CA GLU A 595 1.94 -13.02 16.38
C GLU A 595 2.29 -11.58 16.76
N LEU A 596 2.47 -10.68 15.78
CA LEU A 596 2.69 -9.26 16.05
C LEU A 596 1.51 -8.61 16.78
N ILE A 597 0.28 -8.93 16.37
CA ILE A 597 -0.94 -8.44 17.02
C ILE A 597 -1.00 -8.94 18.47
N TYR A 598 -0.70 -10.22 18.70
CA TYR A 598 -0.64 -10.79 20.05
C TYR A 598 0.38 -10.07 20.95
N GLY A 599 1.61 -9.87 20.46
CA GLY A 599 2.62 -9.10 21.20
C GLY A 599 2.19 -7.66 21.50
N GLN A 600 1.48 -7.01 20.57
CA GLN A 600 0.92 -5.68 20.81
C GLN A 600 -0.19 -5.70 21.86
N THR A 601 -1.08 -6.71 21.84
CA THR A 601 -2.13 -6.85 22.86
C THR A 601 -1.55 -7.02 24.25
N LEU A 602 -0.51 -7.83 24.42
CA LEU A 602 0.17 -7.97 25.71
C LEU A 602 0.75 -6.64 26.21
N THR A 603 1.30 -5.84 25.29
CA THR A 603 1.85 -4.52 25.65
C THR A 603 0.77 -3.57 26.14
N TRP A 604 -0.40 -3.55 25.49
CA TRP A 604 -1.54 -2.73 25.93
C TRP A 604 -2.17 -3.23 27.22
N LEU A 605 -2.29 -4.54 27.41
CA LEU A 605 -2.78 -5.11 28.67
C LEU A 605 -1.84 -4.78 29.83
N GLY A 606 -0.53 -4.77 29.58
CA GLY A 606 0.48 -4.56 30.60
C GLY A 606 0.85 -3.12 30.88
N VAL A 607 0.50 -2.14 30.05
CA VAL A 607 0.98 -0.76 30.22
C VAL A 607 0.52 -0.08 31.52
N LEU A 608 -0.64 -0.48 32.07
CA LEU A 608 -1.12 -0.01 33.38
C LEU A 608 -0.30 -0.61 34.55
N PHE A 609 0.26 -1.80 34.38
CA PHE A 609 0.98 -2.50 35.45
C PHE A 609 2.50 -2.40 35.29
N SER A 610 2.95 -2.17 34.06
CA SER A 610 4.34 -1.99 33.67
C SER A 610 4.46 -0.89 32.61
N PRO A 611 4.61 0.38 33.01
CA PRO A 611 4.68 1.52 32.10
C PRO A 611 5.87 1.48 31.13
N LEU A 612 6.94 0.76 31.45
CA LEU A 612 8.11 0.63 30.59
C LEU A 612 8.02 -0.59 29.64
N LEU A 613 6.95 -1.39 29.71
CA LEU A 613 6.70 -2.50 28.79
C LEU A 613 6.72 -2.10 27.29
N PRO A 614 6.25 -0.92 26.87
CA PRO A 614 6.40 -0.45 25.48
C PRO A 614 7.86 -0.33 25.02
N ALA A 615 8.81 -0.04 25.92
CA ALA A 615 10.24 -0.02 25.56
C ALA A 615 10.76 -1.44 25.25
N VAL A 616 10.35 -2.43 26.05
CA VAL A 616 10.67 -3.84 25.80
C VAL A 616 10.08 -4.29 24.46
N GLN A 617 8.82 -3.89 24.19
CA GLN A 617 8.18 -4.15 22.91
C GLN A 617 8.90 -3.46 21.74
N ILE A 618 9.39 -2.23 21.90
CA ILE A 618 10.22 -1.57 20.88
C ILE A 618 11.47 -2.38 20.57
N ILE A 619 12.22 -2.80 21.60
CA ILE A 619 13.44 -3.62 21.43
C ILE A 619 13.10 -4.93 20.71
N LYS A 620 12.03 -5.61 21.14
CA LYS A 620 11.51 -6.82 20.49
C LYS A 620 11.20 -6.56 19.02
N LEU A 621 10.39 -5.56 18.68
CA LEU A 621 10.00 -5.28 17.29
C LEU A 621 11.20 -4.93 16.40
N LEU A 622 12.20 -4.22 16.94
CA LEU A 622 13.47 -3.93 16.24
C LEU A 622 14.23 -5.21 15.92
N LEU A 623 14.41 -6.11 16.89
CA LEU A 623 15.09 -7.39 16.68
C LEU A 623 14.30 -8.27 15.69
N VAL A 624 12.99 -8.37 15.87
CA VAL A 624 12.08 -9.13 14.99
C VAL A 624 12.14 -8.64 13.56
N PHE A 625 12.23 -7.34 13.32
CA PHE A 625 12.40 -6.78 11.98
C PHE A 625 13.64 -7.37 11.30
N TYR A 626 14.78 -7.38 11.98
CA TYR A 626 16.03 -7.87 11.41
C TYR A 626 16.05 -9.39 11.27
N VAL A 627 15.58 -10.12 12.28
CA VAL A 627 15.50 -11.59 12.26
C VAL A 627 14.56 -12.08 11.15
N LYS A 628 13.34 -11.53 11.05
CA LYS A 628 12.40 -11.94 9.99
C LYS A 628 12.88 -11.49 8.61
N LYS A 629 13.59 -10.37 8.49
CA LYS A 629 14.22 -9.95 7.23
C LYS A 629 15.30 -10.94 6.79
N THR A 630 16.18 -11.36 7.70
CA THR A 630 17.25 -12.32 7.37
C THR A 630 16.69 -13.69 7.05
N SER A 631 15.73 -14.18 7.84
CA SER A 631 15.01 -15.43 7.56
C SER A 631 14.30 -15.38 6.19
N LEU A 632 13.58 -14.30 5.88
CA LEU A 632 12.92 -14.14 4.59
C LEU A 632 13.90 -14.21 3.41
N LEU A 633 15.04 -13.50 3.52
CA LEU A 633 16.05 -13.44 2.46
C LEU A 633 16.81 -14.77 2.28
N ALA A 634 16.98 -15.54 3.35
CA ALA A 634 17.72 -16.81 3.31
C ALA A 634 16.82 -18.02 2.95
N ASN A 635 15.65 -18.11 3.57
CA ASN A 635 14.85 -19.33 3.62
C ASN A 635 13.61 -19.32 2.72
N CYS A 636 12.96 -18.16 2.53
CA CYS A 636 11.65 -18.10 1.90
C CYS A 636 11.70 -17.88 0.39
N GLN A 637 10.63 -18.31 -0.30
CA GLN A 637 10.33 -17.92 -1.68
C GLN A 637 9.28 -16.82 -1.72
N ALA A 638 9.28 -16.01 -2.79
CA ALA A 638 8.19 -15.07 -3.06
C ALA A 638 6.83 -15.81 -3.10
N PRO A 639 5.77 -15.24 -2.49
CA PRO A 639 4.45 -15.85 -2.49
C PRO A 639 3.92 -15.99 -3.91
N ARG A 640 3.34 -17.16 -4.22
CA ARG A 640 2.79 -17.45 -5.56
C ARG A 640 1.59 -16.58 -5.88
N ARG A 641 0.69 -16.39 -4.93
CA ARG A 641 -0.54 -15.60 -5.12
C ARG A 641 -0.28 -14.16 -4.69
N PRO A 642 -0.21 -13.19 -5.61
CA PRO A 642 -0.01 -11.80 -5.23
C PRO A 642 -1.29 -11.29 -4.56
N TRP A 643 -1.21 -11.09 -3.24
CA TRP A 643 -2.19 -10.30 -2.51
C TRP A 643 -1.91 -8.81 -2.73
N LEU A 644 -2.97 -8.02 -2.87
CA LEU A 644 -2.84 -6.56 -2.90
C LEU A 644 -2.45 -6.04 -1.51
N ALA A 645 -1.36 -5.27 -1.45
CA ALA A 645 -0.88 -4.67 -0.20
C ALA A 645 -1.92 -3.79 0.52
N SER A 646 -2.76 -3.06 -0.24
CA SER A 646 -3.80 -2.20 0.34
C SER A 646 -4.83 -3.03 1.11
N HIS A 647 -5.27 -4.15 0.52
CA HIS A 647 -6.22 -5.06 1.15
C HIS A 647 -5.61 -5.79 2.36
N MET A 648 -4.32 -6.14 2.31
CA MET A 648 -3.67 -6.76 3.47
C MET A 648 -3.56 -5.78 4.64
N SER A 649 -3.17 -4.54 4.34
CA SER A 649 -3.01 -3.50 5.35
C SER A 649 -4.32 -3.16 6.06
N THR A 650 -5.45 -3.12 5.34
CA THR A 650 -6.77 -2.92 5.96
C THR A 650 -7.12 -4.04 6.93
N VAL A 651 -6.95 -5.29 6.52
CA VAL A 651 -7.24 -6.46 7.35
C VAL A 651 -6.39 -6.42 8.62
N PHE A 652 -5.09 -6.11 8.51
CA PHE A 652 -4.19 -6.07 9.66
C PHE A 652 -4.56 -4.97 10.64
N LEU A 653 -4.85 -3.76 10.15
CA LEU A 653 -5.27 -2.63 11.00
C LEU A 653 -6.65 -2.86 11.63
N THR A 654 -7.56 -3.53 10.92
CA THR A 654 -8.88 -3.89 11.44
C THR A 654 -8.77 -4.92 12.58
N LEU A 655 -7.95 -5.95 12.40
CA LEU A 655 -7.66 -6.94 13.44
C LEU A 655 -6.90 -6.33 14.62
N LEU A 656 -6.09 -5.30 14.39
CA LEU A 656 -5.44 -4.56 15.46
C LEU A 656 -6.42 -3.70 16.28
N CYS A 657 -7.43 -3.12 15.63
CA CYS A 657 -8.40 -2.21 16.25
C CYS A 657 -9.51 -2.95 17.03
N PHE A 658 -10.24 -3.87 16.37
CA PHE A 658 -11.52 -4.39 16.91
C PHE A 658 -11.39 -5.56 17.91
N PRO A 659 -10.55 -6.60 17.70
CA PRO A 659 -10.36 -7.61 18.73
C PRO A 659 -9.21 -7.27 19.70
N ALA A 660 -8.13 -6.67 19.21
CA ALA A 660 -6.93 -6.44 20.00
C ALA A 660 -7.02 -5.18 20.88
N PHE A 661 -7.07 -3.99 20.29
CA PHE A 661 -7.11 -2.74 21.05
C PHE A 661 -8.39 -2.59 21.87
N LEU A 662 -9.56 -2.85 21.27
CA LEU A 662 -10.83 -2.80 21.98
C LEU A 662 -10.87 -3.78 23.15
N GLY A 663 -10.36 -5.01 22.96
CA GLY A 663 -10.27 -6.00 24.04
C GLY A 663 -9.38 -5.53 25.20
N ALA A 664 -8.20 -4.97 24.88
CA ALA A 664 -7.30 -4.41 25.88
C ALA A 664 -7.89 -3.17 26.58
N ALA A 665 -8.62 -2.32 25.86
CA ALA A 665 -9.30 -1.17 26.42
C ALA A 665 -10.43 -1.61 27.39
N VAL A 666 -11.22 -2.62 27.03
CA VAL A 666 -12.26 -3.19 27.92
C VAL A 666 -11.64 -3.76 29.20
N PHE A 667 -10.56 -4.53 29.07
CA PHE A 667 -9.80 -5.06 30.20
C PHE A 667 -9.31 -3.93 31.13
N LEU A 668 -8.72 -2.88 30.54
CA LEU A 668 -8.19 -1.76 31.29
C LEU A 668 -9.29 -0.96 31.99
N CYS A 669 -10.40 -0.70 31.30
CA CYS A 669 -11.59 -0.06 31.86
C CYS A 669 -12.12 -0.85 33.07
N TYR A 670 -12.24 -2.17 32.95
CA TYR A 670 -12.69 -3.02 34.06
C TYR A 670 -11.71 -2.96 35.25
N ALA A 671 -10.39 -3.02 34.99
CA ALA A 671 -9.38 -2.89 36.03
C ALA A 671 -9.44 -1.54 36.77
N VAL A 672 -9.63 -0.43 36.04
CA VAL A 672 -9.68 0.92 36.61
C VAL A 672 -10.97 1.18 37.42
N TRP A 673 -12.11 0.65 36.97
CA TRP A 673 -13.41 0.92 37.59
C TRP A 673 -13.83 -0.08 38.68
N GLN A 674 -13.55 -1.38 38.51
CA GLN A 674 -14.14 -2.43 39.35
C GLN A 674 -13.14 -3.11 40.28
N VAL A 675 -11.85 -3.10 39.92
CA VAL A 675 -10.83 -3.84 40.69
C VAL A 675 -10.22 -2.93 41.75
N LYS A 676 -10.25 -3.40 43.00
CA LYS A 676 -9.65 -2.68 44.14
C LYS A 676 -8.11 -2.76 44.08
N PRO A 677 -7.39 -1.63 44.10
CA PRO A 677 -5.93 -1.64 44.10
C PRO A 677 -5.37 -2.21 45.40
N SER A 678 -4.13 -2.70 45.38
CA SER A 678 -3.45 -3.19 46.58
C SER A 678 -3.19 -2.04 47.57
N SER A 679 -3.30 -2.33 48.88
CA SER A 679 -3.06 -1.34 49.94
C SER A 679 -1.57 -1.11 50.22
N THR A 680 -0.69 -1.99 49.71
CA THR A 680 0.73 -2.02 50.04
C THR A 680 1.58 -1.18 49.09
N CYS A 681 1.22 -1.05 47.80
CA CYS A 681 2.08 -0.40 46.81
C CYS A 681 1.35 0.33 45.68
N GLY A 682 2.14 1.12 44.96
CA GLY A 682 1.72 1.90 43.81
C GLY A 682 0.97 3.18 44.14
N PRO A 683 0.58 3.94 43.10
CA PRO A 683 -0.01 5.26 43.24
C PRO A 683 -1.39 5.23 43.89
N PHE A 684 -2.21 4.21 43.62
CA PHE A 684 -3.61 4.17 44.06
C PHE A 684 -3.84 3.49 45.41
N ARG A 685 -2.77 3.22 46.19
CA ARG A 685 -2.83 2.42 47.43
C ARG A 685 -3.76 2.93 48.55
N THR A 686 -4.12 4.21 48.52
CA THR A 686 -5.02 4.84 49.52
C THR A 686 -6.47 4.96 49.05
N LEU A 687 -6.81 4.36 47.90
CA LEU A 687 -8.10 4.51 47.23
C LEU A 687 -8.79 3.15 47.09
N ASP A 688 -10.13 3.15 47.03
CA ASP A 688 -10.90 1.91 46.84
C ASP A 688 -10.96 1.49 45.37
N THR A 689 -10.93 2.45 44.44
CA THR A 689 -10.79 2.19 43.00
C THR A 689 -9.84 3.20 42.37
N MET A 690 -9.17 2.84 41.28
CA MET A 690 -8.23 3.75 40.61
C MET A 690 -8.94 5.02 40.10
N TYR A 691 -10.20 4.91 39.69
CA TYR A 691 -11.04 6.05 39.27
C TYR A 691 -11.21 7.11 40.37
N GLU A 692 -11.17 6.73 41.66
CA GLU A 692 -11.31 7.70 42.75
C GLU A 692 -10.22 8.77 42.76
N ALA A 693 -9.06 8.51 42.17
CA ALA A 693 -8.00 9.50 42.04
C ALA A 693 -8.50 10.78 41.33
N GLY A 694 -9.36 10.62 40.32
CA GLY A 694 -10.03 11.74 39.65
C GLY A 694 -10.98 12.48 40.59
N ARG A 695 -11.79 11.76 41.37
CA ARG A 695 -12.72 12.35 42.35
C ARG A 695 -11.99 13.11 43.46
N VAL A 696 -10.88 12.57 43.96
CA VAL A 696 -10.06 13.20 45.00
C VAL A 696 -9.45 14.50 44.47
N TRP A 697 -8.95 14.53 43.25
CA TRP A 697 -8.42 15.75 42.63
C TRP A 697 -9.49 16.85 42.50
N VAL A 698 -10.71 16.48 42.11
CA VAL A 698 -11.85 17.41 42.01
C VAL A 698 -12.16 18.06 43.36
N ARG A 699 -12.15 17.30 44.46
CA ARG A 699 -12.31 17.84 45.82
C ARG A 699 -11.18 18.80 46.21
N HIS A 700 -9.94 18.48 45.86
CA HIS A 700 -8.80 19.38 46.11
C HIS A 700 -8.92 20.70 45.35
N LEU A 701 -9.45 20.66 44.12
CA LEU A 701 -9.72 21.86 43.33
C LEU A 701 -10.85 22.70 43.92
N GLU A 702 -11.90 22.10 44.48
CA GLU A 702 -12.97 22.82 45.20
C GLU A 702 -12.40 23.56 46.41
N ALA A 703 -11.45 22.96 47.13
CA ALA A 703 -10.80 23.57 48.29
C ALA A 703 -9.80 24.69 47.92
N ALA A 704 -9.16 24.64 46.74
CA ALA A 704 -8.15 25.62 46.31
C ALA A 704 -8.70 27.03 46.04
N GLY A 705 -10.03 27.21 46.05
CA GLY A 705 -10.70 28.51 46.08
C GLY A 705 -11.57 28.84 44.84
N PRO A 706 -12.34 29.93 44.90
CA PRO A 706 -13.39 30.24 43.92
C PRO A 706 -12.87 30.52 42.51
N ARG A 707 -11.61 30.93 42.33
CA ARG A 707 -10.99 31.17 41.01
C ARG A 707 -10.94 29.92 40.12
N VAL A 708 -10.99 28.73 40.72
CA VAL A 708 -10.93 27.43 40.02
C VAL A 708 -12.25 26.69 40.10
N SER A 709 -13.31 27.29 40.65
CA SER A 709 -14.64 26.66 40.84
C SER A 709 -15.27 26.11 39.56
N TRP A 710 -14.93 26.67 38.40
CA TRP A 710 -15.38 26.17 37.10
C TRP A 710 -14.82 24.77 36.77
N LEU A 711 -13.65 24.39 37.29
CA LEU A 711 -12.97 23.14 36.96
C LEU A 711 -13.64 21.92 37.62
N PRO A 712 -13.94 21.94 38.94
CA PRO A 712 -14.80 20.93 39.56
C PRO A 712 -16.20 20.90 38.98
N TRP A 713 -16.78 22.07 38.67
CA TRP A 713 -18.11 22.15 38.05
C TRP A 713 -18.13 21.42 36.71
N VAL A 714 -17.11 21.62 35.85
CA VAL A 714 -16.96 20.90 34.58
C VAL A 714 -16.82 19.40 34.82
N HIS A 715 -15.96 18.95 35.74
CA HIS A 715 -15.79 17.52 36.00
C HIS A 715 -17.09 16.87 36.50
N ARG A 716 -17.74 17.46 37.51
CA ARG A 716 -19.00 16.97 38.07
C ARG A 716 -20.07 16.89 36.98
N TYR A 717 -20.17 17.92 36.15
CA TYR A 717 -21.13 17.95 35.04
C TYR A 717 -20.80 16.93 33.94
N LEU A 718 -19.53 16.72 33.60
CA LEU A 718 -19.08 15.84 32.52
C LEU A 718 -19.08 14.34 32.90
N MET A 719 -18.70 14.01 34.13
CA MET A 719 -18.45 12.62 34.55
C MET A 719 -19.60 12.02 35.37
N GLU A 720 -20.29 12.80 36.21
CA GLU A 720 -21.36 12.26 37.07
C GLU A 720 -22.72 12.27 36.35
N ASN A 721 -22.95 13.20 35.42
CA ASN A 721 -24.19 13.20 34.66
C ASN A 721 -24.16 12.15 33.56
N THR A 722 -25.05 11.16 33.67
CA THR A 722 -25.28 10.13 32.65
C THR A 722 -25.54 10.72 31.26
N PHE A 723 -26.12 11.93 31.19
CA PHE A 723 -26.37 12.65 29.94
C PHE A 723 -25.10 12.87 29.10
N PHE A 724 -23.94 13.17 29.70
CA PHE A 724 -22.71 13.36 28.93
C PHE A 724 -22.15 12.07 28.37
N VAL A 725 -22.26 10.98 29.11
CA VAL A 725 -21.91 9.66 28.59
C VAL A 725 -22.81 9.31 27.40
N PHE A 726 -24.11 9.63 27.48
CA PHE A 726 -25.02 9.54 26.33
C PHE A 726 -24.63 10.50 25.20
N LEU A 727 -24.17 11.72 25.49
CA LEU A 727 -23.73 12.68 24.48
C LEU A 727 -22.44 12.23 23.77
N VAL A 728 -21.44 11.75 24.51
CA VAL A 728 -20.18 11.24 23.97
C VAL A 728 -20.42 9.96 23.20
N SER A 729 -21.26 9.05 23.71
CA SER A 729 -21.65 7.86 22.95
C SER A 729 -22.47 8.21 21.71
N ALA A 730 -23.35 9.22 21.76
CA ALA A 730 -24.05 9.74 20.59
C ALA A 730 -23.11 10.41 19.60
N LEU A 731 -22.09 11.15 20.06
CA LEU A 731 -21.05 11.74 19.21
C LEU A 731 -20.19 10.65 18.56
N LEU A 732 -19.78 9.63 19.32
CA LEU A 732 -19.04 8.49 18.80
C LEU A 732 -19.88 7.74 17.76
N LEU A 733 -21.16 7.49 18.07
CA LEU A 733 -22.10 6.86 17.14
C LEU A 733 -22.33 7.75 15.91
N ALA A 734 -22.38 9.07 16.07
CA ALA A 734 -22.47 10.02 14.96
C ALA A 734 -21.20 9.99 14.10
N VAL A 735 -20.00 9.94 14.69
CA VAL A 735 -18.74 9.78 13.95
C VAL A 735 -18.71 8.44 13.22
N ILE A 736 -19.12 7.35 13.86
CA ILE A 736 -19.23 6.03 13.22
C ILE A 736 -20.24 6.08 12.07
N TYR A 737 -21.41 6.68 12.31
CA TYR A 737 -22.46 6.87 11.31
C TYR A 737 -21.98 7.73 10.14
N LEU A 738 -21.27 8.83 10.40
CA LEU A 738 -20.67 9.69 9.38
C LEU A 738 -19.62 8.92 8.59
N ASN A 739 -18.76 8.13 9.22
CA ASN A 739 -17.81 7.27 8.50
C ASN A 739 -18.54 6.22 7.63
N ILE A 740 -19.59 5.60 8.16
CA ILE A 740 -20.43 4.68 7.38
C ILE A 740 -21.10 5.42 6.21
N GLN A 741 -21.58 6.64 6.41
CA GLN A 741 -22.20 7.47 5.38
C GLN A 741 -21.18 7.94 4.34
N VAL A 742 -19.97 8.31 4.73
CA VAL A 742 -18.88 8.65 3.81
C VAL A 742 -18.52 7.43 2.97
N VAL A 743 -18.40 6.24 3.58
CA VAL A 743 -18.17 4.99 2.85
C VAL A 743 -19.33 4.67 1.91
N ARG A 744 -20.59 4.85 2.33
CA ARG A 744 -21.78 4.68 1.48
C ARG A 744 -21.84 5.71 0.35
N GLY A 745 -21.47 6.95 0.62
CA GLY A 745 -21.36 8.03 -0.36
C GLY A 745 -20.30 7.71 -1.41
N GLN A 746 -19.11 7.28 -0.98
CA GLN A 746 -18.06 6.81 -1.89
C GLN A 746 -18.51 5.60 -2.71
N ARG A 747 -19.27 4.66 -2.13
CA ARG A 747 -19.87 3.53 -2.88
C ARG A 747 -20.81 4.02 -3.99
N LYS A 748 -21.69 4.97 -3.68
CA LYS A 748 -22.62 5.55 -4.67
C LYS A 748 -21.87 6.32 -5.76
N VAL A 749 -20.91 7.17 -5.38
CA VAL A 749 -20.08 7.92 -6.33
C VAL A 749 -19.31 6.98 -7.24
N ILE A 750 -18.71 5.90 -6.70
CA ILE A 750 -18.02 4.90 -7.52
C ILE A 750 -18.99 4.15 -8.44
N CYS A 751 -20.21 3.87 -7.99
CA CYS A 751 -21.23 3.27 -8.85
C CYS A 751 -21.62 4.20 -10.00
N LEU A 752 -21.88 5.48 -9.71
CA LEU A 752 -22.21 6.50 -10.71
C LEU A 752 -21.05 6.72 -11.69
N LEU A 753 -19.81 6.79 -11.20
CA LEU A 753 -18.64 6.90 -12.08
C LEU A 753 -18.50 5.66 -12.97
N LYS A 754 -18.79 4.46 -12.45
CA LYS A 754 -18.79 3.24 -13.26
C LYS A 754 -19.87 3.27 -14.33
N GLU A 755 -21.05 3.77 -14.00
CA GLU A 755 -22.16 3.93 -14.93
C GLU A 755 -21.85 4.99 -15.99
N GLN A 756 -21.33 6.16 -15.62
CA GLN A 756 -20.83 7.17 -16.56
C GLN A 756 -19.76 6.59 -17.48
N ILE A 757 -18.84 5.78 -16.93
CA ILE A 757 -17.82 5.07 -17.70
C ILE A 757 -18.47 4.04 -18.64
N SER A 758 -19.56 3.38 -18.24
CA SER A 758 -20.30 2.48 -19.13
C SER A 758 -20.94 3.25 -20.27
N ASN A 759 -21.65 4.34 -19.95
CA ASN A 759 -22.38 5.18 -20.89
C ASN A 759 -21.43 5.85 -21.89
N GLU A 760 -20.29 6.39 -21.45
CA GLU A 760 -19.23 6.89 -22.35
C GLU A 760 -18.70 5.80 -23.29
N GLY A 761 -18.67 4.54 -22.82
CA GLY A 761 -18.29 3.40 -23.63
C GLY A 761 -19.31 3.12 -24.73
N GLU A 762 -20.60 3.14 -24.38
CA GLU A 762 -21.71 2.97 -25.31
C GLU A 762 -21.81 4.11 -26.32
N ASP A 763 -21.66 5.37 -25.88
CA ASP A 763 -21.65 6.55 -26.75
C ASP A 763 -20.53 6.47 -27.79
N LYS A 764 -19.34 5.99 -27.38
CA LYS A 764 -18.23 5.77 -28.32
C LYS A 764 -18.57 4.70 -29.34
N ILE A 765 -19.14 3.57 -28.91
CA ILE A 765 -19.58 2.49 -29.82
C ILE A 765 -20.63 3.03 -30.80
N PHE A 766 -21.60 3.80 -30.31
CA PHE A 766 -22.63 4.43 -31.13
C PHE A 766 -22.03 5.38 -32.18
N LEU A 767 -21.10 6.26 -31.78
CA LEU A 767 -20.41 7.17 -32.69
C LEU A 767 -19.60 6.42 -33.76
N ILE A 768 -18.90 5.35 -33.39
CA ILE A 768 -18.15 4.50 -34.32
C ILE A 768 -19.09 3.85 -35.34
N ASN A 769 -20.20 3.27 -34.88
CA ASN A 769 -21.17 2.63 -35.76
C ASN A 769 -21.83 3.62 -36.71
N LYS A 770 -22.17 4.83 -36.22
CA LYS A 770 -22.70 5.91 -37.05
C LYS A 770 -21.68 6.35 -38.09
N LEU A 771 -20.41 6.48 -37.72
CA LEU A 771 -19.35 6.85 -38.64
C LEU A 771 -19.13 5.79 -39.72
N HIS A 772 -19.13 4.50 -39.36
CA HIS A 772 -19.10 3.41 -40.33
C HIS A 772 -20.28 3.48 -41.30
N SER A 773 -21.50 3.73 -40.83
CA SER A 773 -22.67 3.85 -41.70
C SER A 773 -22.56 5.00 -42.71
N ILE A 774 -21.91 6.12 -42.32
CA ILE A 774 -21.65 7.26 -43.22
C ILE A 774 -20.62 6.88 -44.28
N TYR A 775 -19.54 6.20 -43.90
CA TYR A 775 -18.54 5.74 -44.87
C TYR A 775 -19.10 4.69 -45.83
N GLU A 776 -19.87 3.72 -45.35
CA GLU A 776 -20.54 2.75 -46.22
C GLU A 776 -21.50 3.42 -47.20
N ARG A 777 -22.23 4.44 -46.75
CA ARG A 777 -23.10 5.23 -47.63
C ARG A 777 -22.29 5.99 -48.67
N LYS A 778 -21.19 6.63 -48.27
CA LYS A 778 -20.30 7.35 -49.18
C LYS A 778 -19.68 6.42 -50.22
N GLU A 779 -19.23 5.23 -49.83
CA GLU A 779 -18.71 4.22 -50.76
C GLU A 779 -19.81 3.74 -51.73
N ARG A 780 -21.06 3.58 -51.27
CA ARG A 780 -22.19 3.25 -52.15
C ARG A 780 -22.49 4.38 -53.14
N GLU A 781 -22.46 5.64 -52.69
CA GLU A 781 -22.64 6.82 -53.54
C GLU A 781 -21.50 6.94 -54.58
N GLU A 782 -20.25 6.75 -54.18
CA GLU A 782 -19.09 6.72 -55.09
C GLU A 782 -19.21 5.59 -56.12
N ARG A 783 -19.58 4.36 -55.71
CA ARG A 783 -19.84 3.25 -56.65
C ARG A 783 -20.98 3.55 -57.61
N SER A 784 -22.06 4.16 -57.13
CA SER A 784 -23.18 4.54 -57.99
C SER A 784 -22.78 5.58 -59.04
N ARG A 785 -21.93 6.57 -58.66
CA ARG A 785 -21.39 7.57 -59.59
C ARG A 785 -20.53 6.91 -60.66
N VAL A 786 -19.59 6.04 -60.27
CA VAL A 786 -18.74 5.29 -61.21
C VAL A 786 -19.60 4.47 -62.20
N GLY A 787 -20.63 3.78 -61.71
CA GLY A 787 -21.54 2.99 -62.56
C GLY A 787 -22.32 3.84 -63.57
N THR A 788 -22.83 5.02 -63.17
CA THR A 788 -23.47 5.94 -64.13
C THR A 788 -22.51 6.53 -65.17
N THR A 789 -21.23 6.73 -64.84
CA THR A 789 -20.24 7.16 -65.84
C THR A 789 -19.90 6.06 -66.85
N GLU A 790 -19.93 4.78 -66.44
CA GLU A 790 -19.75 3.66 -67.38
C GLU A 790 -20.96 3.47 -68.30
N GLU A 791 -22.19 3.64 -67.80
CA GLU A 791 -23.40 3.56 -68.64
C GLU A 791 -23.51 4.70 -69.65
N ALA A 792 -23.06 5.91 -69.30
CA ALA A 792 -23.00 7.04 -70.24
C ALA A 792 -21.89 6.89 -71.31
N ALA A 793 -20.92 5.99 -71.09
CA ALA A 793 -19.80 5.76 -72.00
C ALA A 793 -20.01 4.57 -72.97
N ALA A 794 -21.14 3.86 -72.91
CA ALA A 794 -21.44 2.81 -73.87
C ALA A 794 -21.96 3.41 -75.19
N PRO A 795 -21.23 3.27 -76.33
CA PRO A 795 -21.62 3.85 -77.61
C PRO A 795 -22.80 3.07 -78.24
N PRO A 796 -23.66 3.72 -79.05
CA PRO A 796 -24.82 3.06 -79.64
C PRO A 796 -24.38 1.97 -80.63
N ALA A 797 -24.97 0.79 -80.49
CA ALA A 797 -24.73 -0.37 -81.34
C ALA A 797 -24.99 -0.02 -82.82
N LEU A 798 -23.94 -0.12 -83.63
CA LEU A 798 -23.98 -0.09 -85.09
C LEU A 798 -24.85 -1.26 -85.59
N LEU A 799 -26.05 -0.94 -86.05
CA LEU A 799 -26.84 -1.78 -86.95
C LEU A 799 -26.12 -1.80 -88.30
N THR A 800 -25.39 -2.86 -88.60
CA THR A 800 -24.88 -3.13 -89.94
C THR A 800 -25.96 -3.87 -90.72
N ASP A 801 -26.69 -3.12 -91.55
CA ASP A 801 -27.37 -3.61 -92.75
C ASP A 801 -26.31 -4.13 -93.73
N GLU A 802 -26.35 -5.42 -94.04
CA GLU A 802 -25.75 -5.98 -95.26
C GLU A 802 -26.88 -6.46 -96.16
N GLN A 803 -27.36 -5.53 -96.99
CA GLN A 803 -28.04 -5.82 -98.26
C GLN A 803 -27.29 -5.09 -99.37
N ASP A 804 -27.20 -5.79 -100.51
CA ASP A 804 -26.84 -5.35 -101.86
C ASP A 804 -25.38 -5.50 -102.31
N ALA A 805 -25.04 -6.74 -102.72
CA ALA A 805 -24.44 -7.06 -104.02
C ALA A 805 -24.73 -8.51 -104.43
#